data_AF-A0A506Q203-F1
#
_entry.id   AF-A0A506Q203-F1
#
_cell.length_a   1.000
_cell.length_b   1.000
_cell.length_c   1.000
_cell.angle_alpha   90.00
_cell.angle_beta   90.00
_cell.angle_gamma   90.00
#
_symmetry.space_group_name_H-M   'P 1'
#
loop_
_entity.id
_entity.type
_entity.pdbx_description
1 polymer ?
#
loop_
_entity_poly.entity_id
_entity_poly.type
_entity_poly.pdbx_seq_one_letter_code
_entity_poly.pdbx_strand_id
1 'polypeptide(L)'
;MEQVKEKASSCWLVDRNNISALFSDNALHINAILFPETASPVLDNLKKEFSAFSPTTAEKGKSLLFSLDSDGRRAGSFTLRHDEDVIEVSASEMTGLLYGWFELMKRLQLKDFSCGTYLSDSPAITIRMLNHWDNMDGTIERGYAGRSLFFTENRFIGDHEKTGRYARLLASAGINALTINNVNVHQVETRLITQEYRQALIELCDLFRGWGIQLFLSVNYASPIELGDLTTADPLDAQVKAWWRHCFDALYRDIPDFGGVVVKADSEHRPGPFTYHRTHADGANMLGEALAPHGGLVFWRCFVYNCQQDWRDRQTDRARAAYEHFAPLDGQFRENVILQIKNGPMDFQVREPVSPLLGAMPATNQVLELQITQEYTGQQIDLFWLVPQWKTILAFDTRLSSGPSTIEDLVCGRANAMPHAGVTAVVNTGDDRFWTGHVLAQANLYGYGRLLWNPAIEAGVLAREWSQLTFGTDAEVTRTVSEMLLSSGQVYEDYTAPLGVGWMVNPHHHYGPNIDGYEYDVWGTYHYADRNGLGVDRTLESGTGYVALYAPENCQLYNDLQRCPDELLLFFHFLRYDHRLKNGKSVIQHIYDTHFSGVEAVEGFIQRWQKLATLIPSDIHRNVAERLEKQKKNASEWRDRINTYFYRKSGIDDNKGRKIYK
;
A
#
# COMPACT_ATOMS: atom_id res chain seq x y z
N MET A 1 -28.66 -12.19 15.49
CA MET A 1 -28.17 -12.51 14.13
C MET A 1 -27.77 -11.25 13.38
N GLU A 2 -28.50 -10.13 13.47
CA GLU A 2 -28.11 -8.81 12.93
C GLU A 2 -26.87 -8.21 13.60
N GLN A 3 -26.80 -8.15 14.93
CA GLN A 3 -25.62 -7.63 15.66
C GLN A 3 -24.30 -8.38 15.35
N VAL A 4 -24.38 -9.68 15.00
CA VAL A 4 -23.22 -10.48 14.59
C VAL A 4 -22.83 -10.22 13.13
N LYS A 5 -23.82 -9.94 12.25
CA LYS A 5 -23.58 -9.52 10.86
C LYS A 5 -22.93 -8.13 10.78
N GLU A 6 -23.25 -7.24 11.72
CA GLU A 6 -22.79 -5.85 11.73
C GLU A 6 -21.30 -5.74 12.08
N LYS A 7 -20.84 -6.42 13.14
CA LYS A 7 -19.43 -6.38 13.60
C LYS A 7 -18.41 -6.83 12.54
N ALA A 8 -18.76 -7.85 11.74
CA ALA A 8 -17.91 -8.37 10.67
C ALA A 8 -17.57 -7.32 9.60
N SER A 9 -18.45 -6.35 9.38
CA SER A 9 -18.36 -5.36 8.31
C SER A 9 -17.80 -4.00 8.76
N SER A 10 -17.54 -3.84 10.06
CA SER A 10 -17.03 -2.59 10.66
C SER A 10 -15.51 -2.56 10.82
N CYS A 11 -14.82 -3.68 10.55
CA CYS A 11 -13.36 -3.80 10.70
C CYS A 11 -12.91 -3.40 12.12
N TRP A 12 -12.03 -2.39 12.25
CA TRP A 12 -11.54 -1.87 13.53
C TRP A 12 -12.42 -0.77 14.13
N LEU A 13 -13.50 -0.36 13.45
CA LEU A 13 -14.36 0.74 13.88
C LEU A 13 -15.48 0.28 14.82
N VAL A 14 -15.85 1.20 15.70
CA VAL A 14 -17.08 1.11 16.51
C VAL A 14 -18.28 1.36 15.59
N ASP A 15 -19.35 0.60 15.82
CA ASP A 15 -20.64 0.92 15.22
C ASP A 15 -21.20 2.23 15.81
N ARG A 16 -21.78 3.10 14.98
CA ARG A 16 -22.37 4.37 15.43
C ARG A 16 -23.42 4.18 16.52
N ASN A 17 -24.19 3.10 16.44
CA ASN A 17 -25.22 2.76 17.41
C ASN A 17 -24.64 2.38 18.79
N ASN A 18 -23.34 2.04 18.85
CA ASN A 18 -22.66 1.59 20.06
C ASN A 18 -21.76 2.67 20.69
N ILE A 19 -21.65 3.88 20.11
CA ILE A 19 -20.80 4.95 20.64
C ILE A 19 -21.22 5.34 22.07
N SER A 20 -22.53 5.53 22.34
CA SER A 20 -23.02 5.86 23.69
C SER A 20 -22.65 4.80 24.73
N ALA A 21 -22.73 3.52 24.35
CA ALA A 21 -22.35 2.40 25.20
C ALA A 21 -20.84 2.41 25.46
N LEU A 22 -20.02 2.69 24.44
CA LEU A 22 -18.57 2.75 24.58
C LEU A 22 -18.11 3.82 25.57
N PHE A 23 -18.71 5.02 25.56
CA PHE A 23 -18.44 6.02 26.59
C PHE A 23 -18.85 5.53 27.98
N SER A 24 -20.03 4.92 28.10
CA SER A 24 -20.54 4.39 29.37
C SER A 24 -19.64 3.27 29.93
N ASP A 25 -19.13 2.38 29.08
CA ASP A 25 -18.20 1.30 29.43
C ASP A 25 -16.84 1.82 29.94
N ASN A 26 -16.49 3.06 29.58
CA ASN A 26 -15.33 3.78 30.08
C ASN A 26 -15.66 4.69 31.28
N ALA A 27 -16.86 4.56 31.86
CA ALA A 27 -17.36 5.41 32.95
C ALA A 27 -17.38 6.92 32.60
N LEU A 28 -17.64 7.23 31.32
CA LEU A 28 -17.78 8.60 30.82
C LEU A 28 -19.25 8.89 30.51
N HIS A 29 -19.83 9.84 31.24
CA HIS A 29 -21.18 10.33 31.04
C HIS A 29 -21.11 11.65 30.29
N ILE A 30 -21.59 11.70 29.04
CA ILE A 30 -21.55 12.92 28.22
C ILE A 30 -22.92 13.59 28.25
N ASN A 31 -22.98 14.80 28.81
CA ASN A 31 -24.22 15.58 28.93
C ASN A 31 -24.46 16.50 27.73
N ALA A 32 -23.39 16.94 27.06
CA ALA A 32 -23.48 17.85 25.92
C ALA A 32 -22.36 17.57 24.91
N ILE A 33 -22.65 17.79 23.63
CA ILE A 33 -21.67 17.77 22.54
C ILE A 33 -21.71 19.12 21.85
N LEU A 34 -20.57 19.79 21.76
CA LEU A 34 -20.42 21.13 21.22
C LEU A 34 -19.52 21.09 19.99
N PHE A 35 -19.95 21.77 18.92
CA PHE A 35 -19.24 21.83 17.63
C PHE A 35 -18.93 23.28 17.27
N PRO A 36 -17.90 23.54 16.44
CA PRO A 36 -17.65 24.87 15.92
C PRO A 36 -18.82 25.35 15.04
N GLU A 37 -19.11 26.66 15.10
CA GLU A 37 -20.14 27.31 14.28
C GLU A 37 -19.59 27.62 12.88
N THR A 38 -19.34 26.59 12.08
CA THR A 38 -18.80 26.73 10.72
C THR A 38 -19.38 25.65 9.80
N ALA A 39 -19.74 26.00 8.56
CA ALA A 39 -20.23 25.05 7.59
C ALA A 39 -19.05 24.25 6.98
N SER A 40 -19.13 22.93 7.04
CA SER A 40 -18.13 22.04 6.44
C SER A 40 -18.72 20.64 6.23
N PRO A 41 -18.55 20.03 5.04
CA PRO A 41 -18.95 18.63 4.80
C PRO A 41 -18.30 17.64 5.77
N VAL A 42 -17.06 17.92 6.19
CA VAL A 42 -16.34 17.11 7.19
C VAL A 42 -17.02 17.20 8.55
N LEU A 43 -17.40 18.41 8.97
CA LEU A 43 -18.13 18.61 10.21
C LEU A 43 -19.51 17.95 10.17
N ASP A 44 -20.19 17.95 9.03
CA ASP A 44 -21.49 17.29 8.88
C ASP A 44 -21.38 15.78 9.05
N ASN A 45 -20.34 15.15 8.49
CA ASN A 45 -20.08 13.73 8.71
C ASN A 45 -19.62 13.42 10.14
N LEU A 46 -18.82 14.28 10.75
CA LEU A 46 -18.48 14.15 12.17
C LEU A 46 -19.74 14.22 13.05
N LYS A 47 -20.66 15.15 12.79
CA LYS A 47 -21.97 15.21 13.47
C LYS A 47 -22.79 13.93 13.28
N LYS A 48 -22.75 13.31 12.09
CA LYS A 48 -23.45 12.04 11.82
C LYS A 48 -22.92 10.87 12.64
N GLU A 49 -21.67 10.91 13.12
CA GLU A 49 -21.18 9.90 14.06
C GLU A 49 -22.01 9.87 15.35
N PHE A 50 -22.63 11.00 15.72
CA PHE A 50 -23.48 11.12 16.90
C PHE A 50 -24.98 10.93 16.60
N SER A 51 -25.36 10.47 15.41
CA SER A 51 -26.77 10.32 15.03
C SER A 51 -27.59 9.38 15.94
N ALA A 52 -26.94 8.37 16.52
CA ALA A 52 -27.51 7.46 17.51
C ALA A 52 -27.05 7.77 18.96
N PHE A 53 -26.38 8.91 19.17
CA PHE A 53 -25.84 9.26 20.48
C PHE A 53 -26.95 9.74 21.42
N SER A 54 -26.95 9.23 22.65
CA SER A 54 -27.91 9.61 23.69
C SER A 54 -27.18 10.27 24.85
N PRO A 55 -27.28 11.62 25.01
CA PRO A 55 -26.69 12.31 26.14
C PRO A 55 -27.26 11.81 27.47
N THR A 56 -26.41 11.80 28.50
CA THR A 56 -26.81 11.45 29.86
C THR A 56 -27.37 12.65 30.63
N THR A 57 -28.15 12.40 31.68
CA THR A 57 -28.59 13.42 32.64
C THR A 57 -27.86 13.30 33.98
N ALA A 58 -26.62 12.79 33.97
CA ALA A 58 -25.87 12.53 35.19
C ALA A 58 -25.42 13.85 35.85
N GLU A 59 -25.52 13.93 37.18
CA GLU A 59 -25.11 15.12 37.96
C GLU A 59 -23.63 15.49 37.77
N LYS A 60 -22.76 14.52 37.44
CA LYS A 60 -21.34 14.70 37.12
C LYS A 60 -21.01 14.36 35.66
N GLY A 61 -21.89 14.70 34.73
CA GLY A 61 -21.62 14.48 33.32
C GLY A 61 -20.75 15.56 32.69
N LYS A 62 -19.99 15.17 31.67
CA LYS A 62 -18.98 15.96 30.96
C LYS A 62 -19.52 16.57 29.68
N SER A 63 -18.85 17.62 29.20
CA SER A 63 -19.04 18.14 27.84
C SER A 63 -18.00 17.55 26.89
N LEU A 64 -18.42 17.10 25.71
CA LEU A 64 -17.53 16.77 24.60
C LEU A 64 -17.45 17.99 23.65
N LEU A 65 -16.30 18.64 23.61
CA LEU A 65 -16.07 19.87 22.86
C LEU A 65 -15.20 19.60 21.63
N PHE A 66 -15.67 20.04 20.47
CA PHE A 66 -14.86 20.18 19.27
C PHE A 66 -14.58 21.67 19.03
N SER A 67 -13.31 22.06 18.95
CA SER A 67 -12.90 23.46 18.84
C SER A 67 -11.86 23.67 17.74
N LEU A 68 -12.00 24.77 16.97
CA LEU A 68 -10.94 25.18 16.05
C LEU A 68 -9.98 26.12 16.77
N ASP A 69 -8.68 25.86 16.66
CA ASP A 69 -7.62 26.75 17.13
C ASP A 69 -6.91 27.44 15.97
N SER A 70 -6.25 28.56 16.29
CA SER A 70 -5.45 29.34 15.33
C SER A 70 -4.00 28.88 15.23
N ASP A 71 -3.67 27.72 15.83
CA ASP A 71 -2.31 27.21 15.83
C ASP A 71 -2.00 26.71 14.42
N GLY A 72 -1.04 27.34 13.72
CA GLY A 72 -0.63 27.03 12.35
C GLY A 72 0.06 25.66 12.20
N ARG A 73 -0.50 24.61 12.80
CA ARG A 73 -0.04 23.23 12.78
C ARG A 73 -0.26 22.62 11.39
N ARG A 74 0.45 21.51 11.15
CA ARG A 74 0.30 20.72 9.92
C ARG A 74 -1.15 20.26 9.75
N ALA A 75 -1.63 20.25 8.51
CA ALA A 75 -2.92 19.67 8.14
C ALA A 75 -3.11 18.26 8.73
N GLY A 76 -4.28 18.02 9.32
CA GLY A 76 -4.66 16.80 10.02
C GLY A 76 -4.21 16.73 11.48
N SER A 77 -3.44 17.70 11.99
CA SER A 77 -3.04 17.70 13.40
C SER A 77 -4.21 17.97 14.33
N PHE A 78 -4.17 17.38 15.52
CA PHE A 78 -5.18 17.61 16.56
C PHE A 78 -4.57 17.57 17.95
N THR A 79 -5.31 18.11 18.91
CA THR A 79 -5.10 17.91 20.34
C THR A 79 -6.30 17.17 20.91
N LEU A 80 -6.06 16.18 21.76
CA LEU A 80 -7.06 15.49 22.55
C LEU A 80 -6.77 15.72 24.04
N ARG A 81 -7.72 16.31 24.75
CA ARG A 81 -7.62 16.62 26.18
C ARG A 81 -8.78 16.02 26.97
N HIS A 82 -8.50 15.54 28.17
CA HIS A 82 -9.50 15.03 29.11
C HIS A 82 -9.28 15.64 30.49
N ASP A 83 -10.17 16.55 30.87
CA ASP A 83 -10.23 17.17 32.19
C ASP A 83 -11.42 16.65 33.02
N GLU A 84 -11.59 17.18 34.23
CA GLU A 84 -12.65 16.75 35.17
C GLU A 84 -14.06 16.88 34.58
N ASP A 85 -14.33 17.96 33.84
CA ASP A 85 -15.68 18.24 33.30
C ASP A 85 -15.75 18.23 31.77
N VAL A 86 -14.61 18.19 31.07
CA VAL A 86 -14.53 18.38 29.62
C VAL A 86 -13.63 17.34 28.96
N ILE A 87 -14.11 16.80 27.84
CA ILE A 87 -13.27 16.12 26.84
C ILE A 87 -13.22 17.04 25.62
N GLU A 88 -12.03 17.43 25.18
CA GLU A 88 -11.86 18.36 24.08
C GLU A 88 -11.03 17.72 22.95
N VAL A 89 -11.53 17.87 21.73
CA VAL A 89 -10.78 17.64 20.50
C VAL A 89 -10.60 19.00 19.83
N SER A 90 -9.37 19.49 19.74
CA SER A 90 -9.05 20.76 19.08
C SER A 90 -8.16 20.57 17.86
N ALA A 91 -8.33 21.37 16.82
CA ALA A 91 -7.51 21.31 15.62
C ALA A 91 -7.49 22.65 14.87
N SER A 92 -6.53 22.84 13.98
CA SER A 92 -6.48 24.01 13.10
C SER A 92 -7.44 23.92 11.92
N GLU A 93 -7.92 22.72 11.60
CA GLU A 93 -8.84 22.44 10.50
C GLU A 93 -9.81 21.28 10.82
N MET A 94 -10.91 21.21 10.06
CA MET A 94 -11.99 20.24 10.28
C MET A 94 -11.53 18.78 10.17
N THR A 95 -10.59 18.49 9.27
CA THR A 95 -9.96 17.18 9.11
C THR A 95 -9.17 16.76 10.35
N GLY A 96 -8.51 17.69 11.04
CA GLY A 96 -7.88 17.41 12.33
C GLY A 96 -8.91 17.02 13.40
N LEU A 97 -10.06 17.70 13.46
CA LEU A 97 -11.16 17.29 14.36
C LEU A 97 -11.67 15.89 14.06
N LEU A 98 -11.79 15.54 12.78
CA LEU A 98 -12.21 14.20 12.35
C LEU A 98 -11.18 13.12 12.76
N TYR A 99 -9.89 13.37 12.56
CA TYR A 99 -8.84 12.43 12.99
C TYR A 99 -8.77 12.31 14.51
N GLY A 100 -8.89 13.42 15.24
CA GLY A 100 -8.94 13.44 16.70
C GLY A 100 -10.15 12.70 17.27
N TRP A 101 -11.29 12.75 16.58
CA TRP A 101 -12.45 11.92 16.89
C TRP A 101 -12.14 10.42 16.77
N PHE A 102 -11.53 9.99 15.67
CA PHE A 102 -11.17 8.58 15.50
C PHE A 102 -10.10 8.13 16.48
N GLU A 103 -9.15 9.00 16.85
CA GLU A 103 -8.18 8.71 17.92
C GLU A 103 -8.89 8.53 19.26
N LEU A 104 -9.87 9.39 19.60
CA LEU A 104 -10.67 9.23 20.81
C LEU A 104 -11.43 7.89 20.80
N MET A 105 -12.08 7.52 19.69
CA MET A 105 -12.78 6.24 19.57
C MET A 105 -11.84 5.05 19.77
N LYS A 106 -10.70 5.07 19.09
CA LYS A 106 -9.65 4.06 19.23
C LYS A 106 -9.23 3.92 20.70
N ARG A 107 -8.99 5.05 21.38
CA ARG A 107 -8.54 5.05 22.77
C ARG A 107 -9.59 4.50 23.74
N LEU A 108 -10.85 4.86 23.54
CA LEU A 108 -11.95 4.30 24.32
C LEU A 108 -12.11 2.78 24.10
N GLN A 109 -11.92 2.29 22.87
CA GLN A 109 -11.93 0.84 22.59
C GLN A 109 -10.77 0.10 23.28
N LEU A 110 -9.60 0.74 23.36
CA LEU A 110 -8.40 0.20 24.01
C LEU A 110 -8.38 0.39 25.53
N LYS A 111 -9.33 1.16 26.09
CA LYS A 111 -9.40 1.54 27.50
C LYS A 111 -8.14 2.27 27.99
N ASP A 112 -7.56 3.11 27.15
CA ASP A 112 -6.33 3.88 27.43
C ASP A 112 -6.59 5.40 27.50
N PHE A 113 -7.80 5.78 27.91
CA PHE A 113 -8.24 7.17 28.03
C PHE A 113 -8.75 7.48 29.45
N SER A 114 -8.12 8.42 30.14
CA SER A 114 -8.45 8.77 31.53
C SER A 114 -8.31 10.27 31.79
N CYS A 115 -8.91 10.76 32.88
CA CYS A 115 -8.76 12.16 33.29
C CYS A 115 -7.28 12.52 33.44
N GLY A 116 -6.88 13.70 32.98
CA GLY A 116 -5.49 14.13 32.86
C GLY A 116 -4.81 13.77 31.53
N THR A 117 -5.50 13.10 30.60
CA THR A 117 -4.95 12.84 29.27
C THR A 117 -4.77 14.15 28.51
N TYR A 118 -3.57 14.36 27.98
CA TYR A 118 -3.25 15.41 27.01
C TYR A 118 -2.38 14.79 25.91
N LEU A 119 -2.89 14.80 24.68
CA LEU A 119 -2.21 14.32 23.49
C LEU A 119 -2.26 15.42 22.44
N SER A 120 -1.11 15.75 21.86
CA SER A 120 -1.03 16.53 20.62
C SER A 120 -0.39 15.63 19.58
N ASP A 121 -1.07 15.42 18.46
CA ASP A 121 -0.66 14.44 17.45
C ASP A 121 -0.80 15.01 16.04
N SER A 122 0.10 14.58 15.16
CA SER A 122 0.27 15.11 13.80
C SER A 122 0.73 13.99 12.87
N PRO A 123 0.20 13.91 11.64
CA PRO A 123 0.68 12.93 10.66
C PRO A 123 2.13 13.24 10.25
N ALA A 124 3.00 12.25 10.33
CA ALA A 124 4.40 12.37 9.91
C ALA A 124 4.53 12.56 8.39
N ILE A 125 3.64 11.94 7.61
CA ILE A 125 3.64 11.97 6.14
C ILE A 125 2.41 12.74 5.63
N THR A 126 2.60 13.66 4.68
CA THR A 126 1.54 14.56 4.18
C THR A 126 0.65 13.91 3.12
N ILE A 127 1.23 13.24 2.11
CA ILE A 127 0.47 12.47 1.11
C ILE A 127 0.29 11.03 1.61
N ARG A 128 -0.95 10.64 1.89
CA ARG A 128 -1.33 9.32 2.41
C ARG A 128 -2.41 8.74 1.51
N MET A 129 -1.98 8.27 0.35
CA MET A 129 -2.86 8.00 -0.78
C MET A 129 -3.08 6.51 -1.01
N LEU A 130 -4.28 6.14 -1.48
CA LEU A 130 -4.56 4.80 -2.00
C LEU A 130 -4.75 4.83 -3.52
N ASN A 131 -4.35 3.76 -4.19
CA ASN A 131 -4.62 3.56 -5.60
C ASN A 131 -5.55 2.35 -5.78
N HIS A 132 -6.66 2.58 -6.47
CA HIS A 132 -7.57 1.52 -6.88
C HIS A 132 -7.19 1.00 -8.26
N TRP A 133 -7.19 -0.32 -8.42
CA TRP A 133 -7.00 -1.01 -9.69
C TRP A 133 -8.33 -1.53 -10.26
N ASP A 134 -9.40 -0.80 -9.95
CA ASP A 134 -10.78 -1.10 -10.32
C ASP A 134 -11.05 -0.75 -11.79
N ASN A 135 -11.61 -1.70 -12.54
CA ASN A 135 -12.10 -1.52 -13.90
C ASN A 135 -13.60 -1.22 -13.88
N MET A 136 -14.09 -0.52 -14.90
CA MET A 136 -15.49 -0.10 -14.95
C MET A 136 -16.46 -1.27 -15.19
N ASP A 137 -15.98 -2.40 -15.70
CA ASP A 137 -16.77 -3.64 -15.78
C ASP A 137 -17.05 -4.27 -14.39
N GLY A 138 -16.39 -3.78 -13.34
CA GLY A 138 -16.50 -4.20 -11.95
C GLY A 138 -15.45 -5.22 -11.52
N THR A 139 -14.53 -5.63 -12.40
CA THR A 139 -13.34 -6.38 -12.02
C THR A 139 -12.32 -5.45 -11.34
N ILE A 140 -11.40 -6.04 -10.57
CA ILE A 140 -10.26 -5.31 -10.01
C ILE A 140 -9.01 -6.06 -10.48
N GLU A 141 -8.12 -5.38 -11.20
CA GLU A 141 -6.82 -5.94 -11.57
C GLU A 141 -6.03 -6.21 -10.29
N ARG A 142 -5.60 -7.47 -10.10
CA ARG A 142 -4.99 -7.95 -8.85
C ARG A 142 -5.87 -7.74 -7.61
N GLY A 143 -7.19 -7.79 -7.76
CA GLY A 143 -8.13 -7.75 -6.65
C GLY A 143 -8.49 -9.15 -6.14
N TYR A 144 -8.28 -9.37 -4.84
CA TYR A 144 -8.52 -10.66 -4.19
C TYR A 144 -9.62 -10.59 -3.11
N ALA A 145 -10.41 -9.52 -3.13
CA ALA A 145 -11.43 -9.20 -2.14
C ALA A 145 -12.82 -8.91 -2.74
N GLY A 146 -13.13 -9.57 -3.85
CA GLY A 146 -14.41 -9.39 -4.57
C GLY A 146 -14.30 -8.44 -5.75
N ARG A 147 -15.41 -7.78 -6.07
CA ARG A 147 -15.57 -6.81 -7.17
C ARG A 147 -15.36 -5.39 -6.71
N SER A 148 -15.30 -4.48 -7.68
CA SER A 148 -15.11 -3.05 -7.47
C SER A 148 -16.22 -2.44 -6.59
N LEU A 149 -15.84 -1.46 -5.77
CA LEU A 149 -16.77 -0.70 -4.92
C LEU A 149 -17.46 0.44 -5.68
N PHE A 150 -16.90 0.86 -6.82
CA PHE A 150 -17.31 2.05 -7.54
C PHE A 150 -18.10 1.73 -8.80
N PHE A 151 -17.72 0.65 -9.47
CA PHE A 151 -18.17 0.32 -10.81
C PHE A 151 -18.72 -1.10 -10.95
N THR A 152 -19.70 -1.24 -11.84
CA THR A 152 -20.21 -2.51 -12.36
C THR A 152 -20.76 -2.28 -13.76
N GLU A 153 -20.60 -3.25 -14.66
CA GLU A 153 -21.23 -3.22 -15.99
C GLU A 153 -20.99 -1.91 -16.78
N ASN A 154 -19.77 -1.36 -16.69
CA ASN A 154 -19.36 -0.11 -17.32
C ASN A 154 -20.08 1.15 -16.80
N ARG A 155 -20.53 1.13 -15.54
CA ARG A 155 -21.25 2.23 -14.88
C ARG A 155 -20.86 2.36 -13.41
N PHE A 156 -21.20 3.50 -12.80
CA PHE A 156 -21.11 3.67 -11.35
C PHE A 156 -22.22 2.90 -10.62
N ILE A 157 -21.91 2.29 -9.47
CA ILE A 157 -22.85 1.48 -8.66
C ILE A 157 -23.90 2.35 -7.95
N GLY A 158 -23.59 3.61 -7.62
CA GLY A 158 -24.51 4.54 -6.94
C GLY A 158 -24.84 4.18 -5.47
N ASP A 159 -24.20 3.15 -4.90
CA ASP A 159 -24.34 2.77 -3.48
C ASP A 159 -23.48 3.70 -2.60
N HIS A 160 -24.04 4.86 -2.28
CA HIS A 160 -23.38 5.87 -1.46
C HIS A 160 -23.27 5.45 0.02
N GLU A 161 -24.08 4.49 0.48
CA GLU A 161 -23.99 4.01 1.87
C GLU A 161 -22.74 3.16 2.06
N LYS A 162 -22.54 2.14 1.20
CA LYS A 162 -21.35 1.30 1.25
C LYS A 162 -20.08 2.11 0.98
N THR A 163 -20.11 3.00 -0.01
CA THR A 163 -18.97 3.89 -0.31
C THR A 163 -18.69 4.86 0.85
N GLY A 164 -19.73 5.38 1.51
CA GLY A 164 -19.59 6.23 2.69
C GLY A 164 -18.98 5.50 3.89
N ARG A 165 -19.30 4.21 4.07
CA ARG A 165 -18.65 3.36 5.09
C ARG A 165 -17.19 3.11 4.77
N TYR A 166 -16.86 2.92 3.48
CA TYR A 166 -15.47 2.80 3.04
C TYR A 166 -14.69 4.09 3.31
N ALA A 167 -15.22 5.25 2.93
CA ALA A 167 -14.60 6.54 3.20
C ALA A 167 -14.39 6.78 4.71
N ARG A 168 -15.36 6.39 5.55
CA ARG A 168 -15.21 6.40 7.01
C ARG A 168 -14.06 5.53 7.50
N LEU A 169 -13.94 4.31 6.97
CA LEU A 169 -12.86 3.39 7.28
C LEU A 169 -11.49 4.00 6.93
N LEU A 170 -11.36 4.57 5.74
CA LEU A 170 -10.14 5.22 5.27
C LEU A 170 -9.75 6.43 6.12
N ALA A 171 -10.70 7.32 6.41
CA ALA A 171 -10.45 8.50 7.24
C ALA A 171 -10.01 8.13 8.67
N SER A 172 -10.53 7.04 9.23
CA SER A 172 -10.11 6.56 10.55
C SER A 172 -8.67 6.04 10.61
N ALA A 173 -8.12 5.63 9.46
CA ALA A 173 -6.71 5.29 9.32
C ALA A 173 -5.86 6.50 8.87
N GLY A 174 -6.47 7.68 8.74
CA GLY A 174 -5.80 8.92 8.36
C GLY A 174 -5.54 9.07 6.85
N ILE A 175 -6.09 8.21 5.99
CA ILE A 175 -5.95 8.33 4.53
C ILE A 175 -6.61 9.63 4.06
N ASN A 176 -5.94 10.36 3.17
CA ASN A 176 -6.40 11.68 2.71
C ASN A 176 -6.47 11.83 1.18
N ALA A 177 -6.12 10.80 0.42
CA ALA A 177 -6.25 10.82 -1.03
C ALA A 177 -6.52 9.42 -1.59
N LEU A 178 -7.20 9.34 -2.73
CA LEU A 178 -7.30 8.10 -3.49
C LEU A 178 -7.50 8.32 -4.99
N THR A 179 -7.10 7.35 -5.81
CA THR A 179 -7.73 7.14 -7.13
C THR A 179 -8.84 6.11 -7.03
N ILE A 180 -9.85 6.21 -7.91
CA ILE A 180 -10.95 5.24 -7.95
C ILE A 180 -10.83 4.20 -9.09
N ASN A 181 -9.93 4.40 -10.05
CA ASN A 181 -9.84 3.58 -11.26
C ASN A 181 -8.42 3.11 -11.58
N ASN A 182 -8.36 1.99 -12.29
CA ASN A 182 -7.14 1.32 -12.69
C ASN A 182 -6.15 2.22 -13.44
N VAL A 183 -4.87 2.05 -13.13
CA VAL A 183 -3.74 2.69 -13.83
C VAL A 183 -3.63 2.20 -15.28
N ASN A 184 -4.10 0.97 -15.57
CA ASN A 184 -4.33 0.50 -16.93
C ASN A 184 -5.71 1.00 -17.42
N VAL A 185 -5.77 2.26 -17.85
CA VAL A 185 -7.03 2.90 -18.26
C VAL A 185 -7.51 2.34 -19.61
N HIS A 186 -8.55 1.48 -19.62
CA HIS A 186 -9.12 0.94 -20.86
C HIS A 186 -10.09 1.93 -21.54
N GLN A 187 -10.78 1.47 -22.59
CA GLN A 187 -11.58 2.32 -23.46
C GLN A 187 -12.74 3.01 -22.73
N VAL A 188 -13.42 2.30 -21.81
CA VAL A 188 -14.56 2.85 -21.08
C VAL A 188 -14.07 3.86 -20.04
N GLU A 189 -13.05 3.49 -19.27
CA GLU A 189 -12.41 4.27 -18.22
C GLU A 189 -11.77 5.55 -18.76
N THR A 190 -11.30 5.54 -20.02
CA THR A 190 -10.78 6.73 -20.70
C THR A 190 -11.82 7.86 -20.69
N ARG A 191 -13.12 7.54 -20.71
CA ARG A 191 -14.22 8.52 -20.70
C ARG A 191 -14.51 9.12 -19.32
N LEU A 192 -13.89 8.67 -18.23
CA LEU A 192 -14.13 9.19 -16.86
C LEU A 192 -13.87 10.71 -16.73
N ILE A 193 -13.00 11.27 -17.57
CA ILE A 193 -12.70 12.71 -17.59
C ILE A 193 -13.72 13.54 -18.40
N THR A 194 -14.66 12.90 -19.09
CA THR A 194 -15.65 13.55 -19.96
C THR A 194 -16.94 13.94 -19.22
N GLN A 195 -17.85 14.62 -19.91
CA GLN A 195 -19.17 14.99 -19.39
C GLN A 195 -20.06 13.78 -19.06
N GLU A 196 -19.85 12.62 -19.73
CA GLU A 196 -20.69 11.42 -19.60
C GLU A 196 -20.81 10.94 -18.14
N TYR A 197 -19.70 11.00 -17.40
CA TYR A 197 -19.62 10.53 -16.01
C TYR A 197 -19.51 11.66 -14.99
N ARG A 198 -19.65 12.92 -15.42
CA ARG A 198 -19.38 14.10 -14.59
C ARG A 198 -20.22 14.13 -13.31
N GLN A 199 -21.52 13.87 -13.41
CA GLN A 199 -22.42 13.91 -12.25
C GLN A 199 -22.06 12.87 -11.18
N ALA A 200 -21.79 11.62 -11.60
CA ALA A 200 -21.37 10.56 -10.68
C ALA A 200 -20.02 10.88 -10.02
N LEU A 201 -19.11 11.53 -10.76
CA LEU A 201 -17.83 11.97 -10.23
C LEU A 201 -17.99 13.09 -9.19
N ILE A 202 -18.88 14.07 -9.43
CA ILE A 202 -19.22 15.11 -8.44
C ILE A 202 -19.71 14.45 -7.14
N GLU A 203 -20.65 13.51 -7.24
CA GLU A 203 -21.23 12.83 -6.08
C GLU A 203 -20.18 12.06 -5.26
N LEU A 204 -19.24 11.38 -5.93
CA LEU A 204 -18.13 10.71 -5.25
C LEU A 204 -17.13 11.68 -4.64
N CYS A 205 -16.77 12.76 -5.33
CA CYS A 205 -15.90 13.79 -4.79
C CYS A 205 -16.53 14.42 -3.54
N ASP A 206 -17.82 14.73 -3.56
CA ASP A 206 -18.56 15.27 -2.41
C ASP A 206 -18.56 14.29 -1.23
N LEU A 207 -18.77 13.00 -1.51
CA LEU A 207 -18.73 11.94 -0.50
C LEU A 207 -17.36 11.85 0.17
N PHE A 208 -16.28 11.75 -0.61
CA PHE A 208 -14.92 11.62 -0.07
C PHE A 208 -14.41 12.91 0.58
N ARG A 209 -14.75 14.08 0.04
CA ARG A 209 -14.46 15.39 0.65
C ARG A 209 -15.07 15.49 2.04
N GLY A 210 -16.29 14.98 2.24
CA GLY A 210 -16.92 14.88 3.56
C GLY A 210 -16.16 14.01 4.57
N TRP A 211 -15.16 13.25 4.15
CA TRP A 211 -14.28 12.46 5.02
C TRP A 211 -12.83 12.94 4.99
N GLY A 212 -12.56 14.12 4.40
CA GLY A 212 -11.21 14.66 4.31
C GLY A 212 -10.32 13.95 3.28
N ILE A 213 -10.92 13.27 2.31
CA ILE A 213 -10.23 12.48 1.29
C ILE A 213 -10.40 13.17 -0.06
N GLN A 214 -9.28 13.49 -0.72
CA GLN A 214 -9.27 14.07 -2.05
C GLN A 214 -9.27 12.97 -3.13
N LEU A 215 -10.10 13.14 -4.16
CA LEU A 215 -10.23 12.16 -5.25
C LEU A 215 -9.35 12.54 -6.44
N PHE A 216 -8.70 11.53 -7.00
CA PHE A 216 -7.87 11.57 -8.21
C PHE A 216 -8.40 10.56 -9.24
N LEU A 217 -8.01 10.72 -10.51
CA LEU A 217 -8.28 9.74 -11.56
C LEU A 217 -7.00 9.25 -12.21
N SER A 218 -6.92 7.96 -12.50
CA SER A 218 -5.94 7.48 -13.47
C SER A 218 -6.40 7.87 -14.87
N VAL A 219 -5.53 8.44 -15.70
CA VAL A 219 -5.89 8.89 -17.07
C VAL A 219 -5.12 8.16 -18.16
N ASN A 220 -5.78 7.95 -19.30
CA ASN A 220 -5.12 7.42 -20.50
C ASN A 220 -4.32 8.53 -21.19
N TYR A 221 -3.01 8.37 -21.33
CA TYR A 221 -2.16 9.37 -21.98
C TYR A 221 -2.59 9.65 -23.44
N ALA A 222 -3.11 8.64 -24.13
CA ALA A 222 -3.61 8.75 -25.50
C ALA A 222 -5.06 9.28 -25.62
N SER A 223 -5.66 9.79 -24.53
CA SER A 223 -7.01 10.38 -24.55
C SER A 223 -7.25 11.41 -25.66
N PRO A 224 -6.29 12.27 -26.06
CA PRO A 224 -6.50 13.18 -27.19
C PRO A 224 -6.87 12.47 -28.50
N ILE A 225 -6.32 11.27 -28.74
CA ILE A 225 -6.65 10.44 -29.91
C ILE A 225 -8.01 9.77 -29.72
N GLU A 226 -8.21 9.13 -28.57
CA GLU A 226 -9.39 8.30 -28.29
C GLU A 226 -10.68 9.11 -28.13
N LEU A 227 -10.58 10.36 -27.65
CA LEU A 227 -11.73 11.20 -27.29
C LEU A 227 -11.75 12.57 -27.98
N GLY A 228 -10.62 13.01 -28.51
CA GLY A 228 -10.43 14.40 -28.96
C GLY A 228 -10.47 14.60 -30.47
N ASP A 229 -10.67 13.54 -31.26
CA ASP A 229 -10.53 13.55 -32.72
C ASP A 229 -9.14 14.02 -33.21
N LEU A 230 -8.10 13.95 -32.37
CA LEU A 230 -6.72 14.24 -32.76
C LEU A 230 -6.06 12.99 -33.35
N THR A 231 -5.08 13.18 -34.23
CA THR A 231 -4.29 12.09 -34.84
C THR A 231 -3.02 11.77 -34.05
N THR A 232 -2.74 12.50 -32.98
CA THR A 232 -1.52 12.37 -32.17
C THR A 232 -1.80 12.65 -30.69
N ALA A 233 -0.92 12.14 -29.81
CA ALA A 233 -0.85 12.49 -28.40
C ALA A 233 0.58 12.96 -28.02
N ASP A 234 1.34 13.49 -28.98
CA ASP A 234 2.66 14.10 -28.73
C ASP A 234 2.51 15.28 -27.73
N PRO A 235 3.17 15.25 -26.55
CA PRO A 235 3.05 16.31 -25.55
C PRO A 235 3.53 17.68 -26.02
N LEU A 236 4.32 17.76 -27.11
CA LEU A 236 4.78 19.03 -27.66
C LEU A 236 3.84 19.60 -28.73
N ASP A 237 2.84 18.83 -29.18
CA ASP A 237 1.83 19.31 -30.14
C ASP A 237 0.88 20.32 -29.48
N ALA A 238 0.65 21.45 -30.15
CA ALA A 238 -0.14 22.55 -29.61
C ALA A 238 -1.63 22.18 -29.43
N GLN A 239 -2.19 21.33 -30.29
CA GLN A 239 -3.57 20.87 -30.18
C GLN A 239 -3.72 19.90 -29.01
N VAL A 240 -2.75 19.01 -28.80
CA VAL A 240 -2.72 18.09 -27.65
C VAL A 240 -2.70 18.87 -26.33
N LYS A 241 -1.82 19.89 -26.22
CA LYS A 241 -1.76 20.78 -25.05
C LYS A 241 -3.09 21.50 -24.80
N ALA A 242 -3.68 22.07 -25.86
CA ALA A 242 -4.96 22.75 -25.78
C ALA A 242 -6.10 21.81 -25.36
N TRP A 243 -6.09 20.57 -25.86
CA TRP A 243 -7.09 19.56 -25.53
C TRP A 243 -7.06 19.19 -24.03
N TRP A 244 -5.88 18.90 -23.49
CA TRP A 244 -5.73 18.58 -22.06
C TRP A 244 -6.14 19.74 -21.16
N ARG A 245 -5.72 20.97 -21.52
CA ARG A 245 -6.14 22.18 -20.80
C ARG A 245 -7.65 22.35 -20.81
N HIS A 246 -8.30 22.20 -21.96
CA HIS A 246 -9.75 22.29 -22.06
C HIS A 246 -10.46 21.22 -21.22
N CYS A 247 -9.98 19.98 -21.26
CA CYS A 247 -10.55 18.87 -20.49
C CYS A 247 -10.48 19.14 -18.99
N PHE A 248 -9.32 19.58 -18.48
CA PHE A 248 -9.17 19.90 -17.06
C PHE A 248 -9.91 21.19 -16.67
N ASP A 249 -9.91 22.24 -17.48
CA ASP A 249 -10.71 23.44 -17.23
C ASP A 249 -12.21 23.11 -17.08
N ALA A 250 -12.72 22.15 -17.84
CA ALA A 250 -14.10 21.66 -17.71
C ALA A 250 -14.30 20.85 -16.42
N LEU A 251 -13.38 19.93 -16.10
CA LEU A 251 -13.45 19.11 -14.90
C LEU A 251 -13.41 19.95 -13.61
N TYR A 252 -12.49 20.89 -13.50
CA TYR A 252 -12.32 21.74 -12.31
C TYR A 252 -13.40 22.80 -12.14
N ARG A 253 -14.11 23.17 -13.23
CA ARG A 253 -15.30 24.03 -13.11
C ARG A 253 -16.39 23.37 -12.28
N ASP A 254 -16.54 22.06 -12.44
CA ASP A 254 -17.57 21.27 -11.76
C ASP A 254 -17.06 20.70 -10.41
N ILE A 255 -15.75 20.46 -10.30
CA ILE A 255 -15.11 19.87 -9.12
C ILE A 255 -13.85 20.68 -8.76
N PRO A 256 -13.99 21.85 -8.10
CA PRO A 256 -12.88 22.80 -7.89
C PRO A 256 -11.71 22.27 -7.06
N ASP A 257 -11.94 21.24 -6.25
CA ASP A 257 -10.94 20.62 -5.37
C ASP A 257 -10.52 19.22 -5.83
N PHE A 258 -10.79 18.87 -7.09
CA PHE A 258 -10.27 17.64 -7.69
C PHE A 258 -8.75 17.56 -7.50
N GLY A 259 -8.23 16.39 -7.12
CA GLY A 259 -6.81 16.28 -6.75
C GLY A 259 -5.87 16.37 -7.94
N GLY A 260 -6.30 15.86 -9.09
CA GLY A 260 -5.46 15.69 -10.28
C GLY A 260 -5.43 14.24 -10.74
N VAL A 261 -4.30 13.82 -11.30
CA VAL A 261 -4.24 12.58 -12.08
C VAL A 261 -3.09 11.66 -11.70
N VAL A 262 -3.30 10.35 -11.88
CA VAL A 262 -2.25 9.33 -11.88
C VAL A 262 -2.02 8.85 -13.30
N VAL A 263 -0.76 8.64 -13.69
CA VAL A 263 -0.40 8.24 -15.06
C VAL A 263 0.54 7.04 -15.06
N LYS A 264 0.14 5.99 -15.79
CA LYS A 264 1.03 4.91 -16.25
C LYS A 264 1.22 5.07 -17.76
N ALA A 265 2.44 5.39 -18.17
CA ALA A 265 2.80 5.66 -19.56
C ALA A 265 4.08 4.90 -19.93
N ASP A 266 4.19 4.46 -21.20
CA ASP A 266 5.31 3.67 -21.74
C ASP A 266 5.66 2.42 -20.91
N SER A 267 4.65 1.76 -20.39
CA SER A 267 4.79 0.60 -19.49
C SER A 267 3.76 -0.46 -19.84
N GLU A 268 4.20 -1.70 -20.06
CA GLU A 268 3.33 -2.85 -20.35
C GLU A 268 2.33 -2.57 -21.49
N HIS A 269 2.87 -2.09 -22.61
CA HIS A 269 2.12 -1.71 -23.82
C HIS A 269 1.17 -0.52 -23.68
N ARG A 270 1.19 0.21 -22.56
CA ARG A 270 0.45 1.47 -22.43
C ARG A 270 1.16 2.59 -23.21
N PRO A 271 0.43 3.41 -23.97
CA PRO A 271 1.02 4.50 -24.75
C PRO A 271 1.61 5.57 -23.82
N GLY A 272 2.59 6.31 -24.33
CA GLY A 272 3.28 7.35 -23.59
C GLY A 272 4.22 8.19 -24.44
N PRO A 273 4.96 9.13 -23.82
CA PRO A 273 5.90 10.02 -24.49
C PRO A 273 6.93 9.34 -25.42
N PHE A 274 7.41 8.14 -25.10
CA PHE A 274 8.39 7.43 -25.94
C PHE A 274 7.84 7.10 -27.33
N THR A 275 6.52 6.92 -27.45
CA THR A 275 5.83 6.73 -28.75
C THR A 275 6.10 7.88 -29.72
N TYR A 276 6.37 9.07 -29.19
CA TYR A 276 6.60 10.31 -29.94
C TYR A 276 8.04 10.81 -29.86
N HIS A 277 8.98 9.96 -29.42
CA HIS A 277 10.39 10.32 -29.18
C HIS A 277 10.56 11.50 -28.21
N ARG A 278 9.71 11.55 -27.18
CA ARG A 278 9.74 12.56 -26.11
C ARG A 278 10.21 11.95 -24.79
N THR A 279 10.60 12.80 -23.85
CA THR A 279 10.97 12.37 -22.51
C THR A 279 9.74 12.26 -21.59
N HIS A 280 9.88 11.56 -20.48
CA HIS A 280 8.84 11.57 -19.43
C HIS A 280 8.64 12.97 -18.83
N ALA A 281 9.67 13.82 -18.81
CA ALA A 281 9.53 15.21 -18.39
C ALA A 281 8.61 15.99 -19.34
N ASP A 282 8.78 15.85 -20.67
CA ASP A 282 7.88 16.49 -21.64
C ASP A 282 6.42 16.07 -21.43
N GLY A 283 6.20 14.76 -21.25
CA GLY A 283 4.87 14.20 -21.05
C GLY A 283 4.20 14.64 -19.76
N ALA A 284 4.92 14.53 -18.65
CA ALA A 284 4.41 14.90 -17.33
C ALA A 284 4.20 16.41 -17.22
N ASN A 285 5.12 17.22 -17.75
CA ASN A 285 5.03 18.68 -17.71
C ASN A 285 3.86 19.22 -18.53
N MET A 286 3.52 18.59 -19.66
CA MET A 286 2.33 18.97 -20.43
C MET A 286 1.05 18.84 -19.59
N LEU A 287 0.89 17.74 -18.83
CA LEU A 287 -0.23 17.56 -17.92
C LEU A 287 -0.13 18.50 -16.71
N GLY A 288 1.08 18.68 -16.17
CA GLY A 288 1.35 19.59 -15.05
C GLY A 288 0.97 21.04 -15.39
N GLU A 289 1.33 21.52 -16.59
CA GLU A 289 0.96 22.85 -17.11
C GLU A 289 -0.56 23.00 -17.27
N ALA A 290 -1.25 21.96 -17.72
CA ALA A 290 -2.71 21.97 -17.88
C ALA A 290 -3.44 21.99 -16.53
N LEU A 291 -2.86 21.40 -15.47
CA LEU A 291 -3.44 21.34 -14.12
C LEU A 291 -3.03 22.50 -13.20
N ALA A 292 -1.89 23.15 -13.45
CA ALA A 292 -1.34 24.20 -12.60
C ALA A 292 -2.31 25.35 -12.28
N PRO A 293 -3.16 25.85 -13.21
CA PRO A 293 -4.13 26.90 -12.89
C PRO A 293 -5.16 26.53 -11.80
N HIS A 294 -5.33 25.22 -11.55
CA HIS A 294 -6.30 24.69 -10.61
C HIS A 294 -5.68 24.11 -9.34
N GLY A 295 -4.34 24.14 -9.22
CA GLY A 295 -3.62 23.52 -8.11
C GLY A 295 -3.56 21.99 -8.15
N GLY A 296 -3.91 21.38 -9.29
CA GLY A 296 -3.91 19.93 -9.47
C GLY A 296 -2.51 19.31 -9.56
N LEU A 297 -2.39 18.06 -9.11
CA LEU A 297 -1.13 17.30 -9.11
C LEU A 297 -1.10 16.22 -10.20
N VAL A 298 0.11 15.89 -10.67
CA VAL A 298 0.37 14.76 -11.57
C VAL A 298 1.25 13.74 -10.86
N PHE A 299 0.66 12.60 -10.49
CA PHE A 299 1.41 11.43 -10.04
C PHE A 299 1.85 10.63 -11.27
N TRP A 300 3.11 10.79 -11.66
CA TRP A 300 3.70 10.11 -12.80
C TRP A 300 4.44 8.85 -12.32
N ARG A 301 3.94 7.66 -12.67
CA ARG A 301 4.52 6.40 -12.20
C ARG A 301 5.84 6.09 -12.91
N CYS A 302 6.86 5.75 -12.13
CA CYS A 302 8.19 5.37 -12.63
C CYS A 302 8.33 3.86 -12.91
N PHE A 303 7.23 3.11 -12.92
CA PHE A 303 7.21 1.70 -13.27
C PHE A 303 7.33 1.51 -14.79
N VAL A 304 8.51 1.82 -15.33
CA VAL A 304 8.84 1.80 -16.76
C VAL A 304 10.04 0.88 -16.96
N TYR A 305 9.91 -0.10 -17.87
CA TYR A 305 10.95 -1.07 -18.17
C TYR A 305 10.74 -1.68 -19.56
N ASN A 306 11.76 -2.36 -20.09
CA ASN A 306 11.64 -3.14 -21.31
C ASN A 306 10.82 -4.42 -21.05
N CYS A 307 9.52 -4.38 -21.34
CA CYS A 307 8.61 -5.53 -21.26
C CYS A 307 8.67 -6.46 -22.50
N GLN A 308 9.69 -6.29 -23.34
CA GLN A 308 9.99 -7.14 -24.50
C GLN A 308 11.47 -7.56 -24.49
N GLN A 309 12.03 -7.77 -23.29
CA GLN A 309 13.42 -8.12 -23.11
C GLN A 309 13.69 -9.53 -23.68
N ASP A 310 14.79 -9.69 -24.42
CA ASP A 310 15.25 -11.03 -24.81
C ASP A 310 15.92 -11.70 -23.59
N TRP A 311 15.40 -12.83 -23.12
CA TRP A 311 15.97 -13.59 -22.00
C TRP A 311 17.42 -14.05 -22.23
N ARG A 312 17.88 -14.07 -23.49
CA ARG A 312 19.28 -14.38 -23.85
C ARG A 312 20.21 -13.23 -23.52
N ASP A 313 19.71 -12.00 -23.50
CA ASP A 313 20.47 -10.82 -23.14
C ASP A 313 20.57 -10.69 -21.63
N ARG A 314 21.75 -11.07 -21.11
CA ARG A 314 22.10 -10.98 -19.69
C ARG A 314 22.73 -9.64 -19.30
N GLN A 315 22.89 -8.70 -20.24
CA GLN A 315 23.40 -7.35 -19.96
C GLN A 315 22.27 -6.38 -19.62
N THR A 316 21.13 -6.49 -20.32
CA THR A 316 19.93 -5.73 -19.95
C THR A 316 19.40 -6.20 -18.60
N ASP A 317 19.16 -5.27 -17.69
CA ASP A 317 18.62 -5.55 -16.36
C ASP A 317 17.41 -4.67 -16.07
N ARG A 318 16.24 -5.31 -15.94
CA ARG A 318 15.00 -4.64 -15.56
C ARG A 318 15.15 -3.79 -14.30
N ALA A 319 15.96 -4.22 -13.33
CA ALA A 319 16.13 -3.49 -12.08
C ALA A 319 16.78 -2.10 -12.28
N ARG A 320 17.52 -1.89 -13.37
CA ARG A 320 18.16 -0.60 -13.69
C ARG A 320 17.19 0.40 -14.34
N ALA A 321 16.14 -0.09 -14.98
CA ALA A 321 15.36 0.67 -15.96
C ALA A 321 14.75 1.96 -15.39
N ALA A 322 14.09 1.89 -14.23
CA ALA A 322 13.47 3.07 -13.62
C ALA A 322 14.52 4.16 -13.31
N TYR A 323 15.70 3.77 -12.80
CA TYR A 323 16.76 4.73 -12.54
C TYR A 323 17.27 5.38 -13.83
N GLU A 324 17.60 4.57 -14.83
CA GLU A 324 18.17 5.04 -16.10
C GLU A 324 17.22 5.94 -16.89
N HIS A 325 15.90 5.71 -16.79
CA HIS A 325 14.91 6.55 -17.46
C HIS A 325 14.66 7.88 -16.74
N PHE A 326 14.71 7.92 -15.41
CA PHE A 326 14.24 9.09 -14.65
C PHE A 326 15.35 9.91 -13.99
N ALA A 327 16.42 9.29 -13.48
CA ALA A 327 17.50 10.02 -12.81
C ALA A 327 18.13 11.14 -13.68
N PRO A 328 18.36 10.94 -15.01
CA PRO A 328 18.86 12.01 -15.88
C PRO A 328 17.89 13.19 -16.08
N LEU A 329 16.62 13.04 -15.69
CA LEU A 329 15.57 14.05 -15.82
C LEU A 329 15.36 14.89 -14.55
N ASP A 330 16.20 14.71 -13.52
CA ASP A 330 16.07 15.49 -12.28
C ASP A 330 16.15 17.00 -12.56
N GLY A 331 15.25 17.76 -11.92
CA GLY A 331 15.11 19.21 -12.09
C GLY A 331 14.43 19.66 -13.38
N GLN A 332 14.01 18.72 -14.24
CA GLN A 332 13.27 19.03 -15.48
C GLN A 332 11.74 18.98 -15.30
N PHE A 333 11.25 18.46 -14.18
CA PHE A 333 9.82 18.34 -13.91
C PHE A 333 9.24 19.62 -13.29
N ARG A 334 7.97 19.93 -13.60
CA ARG A 334 7.21 21.02 -12.97
C ARG A 334 6.97 20.73 -11.48
N GLU A 335 6.77 21.77 -10.70
CA GLU A 335 6.59 21.69 -9.24
C GLU A 335 5.36 20.86 -8.81
N ASN A 336 4.33 20.74 -9.65
CA ASN A 336 3.14 19.93 -9.39
C ASN A 336 3.20 18.52 -10.00
N VAL A 337 4.36 18.12 -10.54
CA VAL A 337 4.63 16.74 -10.97
C VAL A 337 5.35 16.00 -9.86
N ILE A 338 4.86 14.79 -9.58
CA ILE A 338 5.33 13.92 -8.50
C ILE A 338 5.65 12.56 -9.10
N LEU A 339 6.90 12.13 -8.96
CA LEU A 339 7.31 10.80 -9.39
C LEU A 339 6.88 9.75 -8.36
N GLN A 340 6.04 8.82 -8.79
CA GLN A 340 5.53 7.72 -7.97
C GLN A 340 6.36 6.46 -8.22
N ILE A 341 7.14 6.03 -7.23
CA ILE A 341 8.21 5.03 -7.38
C ILE A 341 7.95 3.85 -6.45
N LYS A 342 7.86 2.63 -6.99
CA LYS A 342 7.72 1.40 -6.19
C LYS A 342 8.84 1.24 -5.16
N ASN A 343 8.55 0.56 -4.05
CA ASN A 343 9.54 0.30 -3.00
C ASN A 343 10.80 -0.40 -3.50
N GLY A 344 10.67 -1.30 -4.46
CA GLY A 344 11.77 -1.99 -5.10
C GLY A 344 11.81 -1.77 -6.61
N PRO A 345 12.92 -2.12 -7.26
CA PRO A 345 13.15 -1.86 -8.67
C PRO A 345 12.47 -2.88 -9.60
N MET A 346 11.88 -3.95 -9.08
CA MET A 346 11.29 -5.02 -9.88
C MET A 346 9.77 -4.89 -9.94
N ASP A 347 9.02 -5.51 -9.02
CA ASP A 347 7.55 -5.51 -9.02
C ASP A 347 6.95 -6.13 -7.74
N PHE A 348 7.03 -5.42 -6.61
CA PHE A 348 6.34 -5.79 -5.37
C PHE A 348 6.55 -7.24 -4.90
N GLN A 349 7.71 -7.83 -5.17
CA GLN A 349 8.02 -9.19 -4.73
C GLN A 349 8.05 -9.28 -3.20
N VAL A 350 8.00 -10.51 -2.69
CA VAL A 350 8.06 -10.82 -1.23
C VAL A 350 9.22 -10.09 -0.54
N ARG A 351 10.36 -10.01 -1.23
CA ARG A 351 11.50 -9.21 -0.83
C ARG A 351 12.18 -8.64 -2.07
N GLU A 352 12.49 -7.36 -2.01
CA GLU A 352 13.31 -6.64 -2.98
C GLU A 352 14.24 -5.69 -2.21
N PRO A 353 15.43 -5.34 -2.76
CA PRO A 353 16.14 -4.19 -2.25
C PRO A 353 15.36 -2.91 -2.55
N VAL A 354 15.65 -1.83 -1.83
CA VAL A 354 14.98 -0.55 -2.05
C VAL A 354 15.36 0.03 -3.42
N SER A 355 14.40 0.59 -4.15
CA SER A 355 14.65 1.22 -5.45
C SER A 355 15.71 2.32 -5.36
N PRO A 356 16.79 2.29 -6.17
CA PRO A 356 17.89 3.27 -6.10
C PRO A 356 17.46 4.65 -6.60
N LEU A 357 16.30 4.77 -7.26
CA LEU A 357 15.77 6.06 -7.70
C LEU A 357 15.24 6.91 -6.52
N LEU A 358 14.83 6.26 -5.43
CA LEU A 358 14.34 6.95 -4.24
C LEU A 358 15.48 7.73 -3.58
N GLY A 359 15.35 9.05 -3.55
CA GLY A 359 16.36 9.98 -3.05
C GLY A 359 17.41 10.42 -4.08
N ALA A 360 17.47 9.81 -5.25
CA ALA A 360 18.47 10.13 -6.29
C ALA A 360 18.11 11.36 -7.14
N MET A 361 16.96 11.99 -6.89
CA MET A 361 16.47 13.14 -7.65
C MET A 361 16.09 14.29 -6.70
N PRO A 362 17.08 14.98 -6.09
CA PRO A 362 16.82 16.02 -5.08
C PRO A 362 16.05 17.24 -5.61
N ALA A 363 15.96 17.45 -6.93
CA ALA A 363 15.22 18.56 -7.52
C ALA A 363 13.81 18.18 -8.04
N THR A 364 13.31 16.98 -7.73
CA THR A 364 12.03 16.46 -8.26
C THR A 364 11.20 15.78 -7.18
N ASN A 365 9.93 16.18 -6.99
CA ASN A 365 9.03 15.55 -6.01
C ASN A 365 8.94 14.03 -6.20
N GLN A 366 8.99 13.28 -5.09
CA GLN A 366 8.93 11.82 -5.09
C GLN A 366 7.96 11.32 -4.03
N VAL A 367 7.21 10.27 -4.37
CA VAL A 367 6.44 9.45 -3.43
C VAL A 367 6.78 7.99 -3.58
N LEU A 368 6.74 7.27 -2.45
CA LEU A 368 6.88 5.82 -2.41
C LEU A 368 5.54 5.17 -2.83
N GLU A 369 5.59 4.16 -3.69
CA GLU A 369 4.46 3.29 -4.03
C GLU A 369 4.66 1.93 -3.36
N LEU A 370 3.65 1.51 -2.58
CA LEU A 370 3.56 0.19 -1.93
C LEU A 370 2.41 -0.62 -2.54
N GLN A 371 2.35 -1.91 -2.21
CA GLN A 371 1.22 -2.77 -2.56
C GLN A 371 0.59 -3.34 -1.29
N ILE A 372 -0.66 -2.99 -1.01
CA ILE A 372 -1.45 -3.60 0.08
C ILE A 372 -2.13 -4.86 -0.44
N THR A 373 -2.66 -4.84 -1.67
CA THR A 373 -3.16 -6.06 -2.32
C THR A 373 -2.01 -7.05 -2.49
N GLN A 374 -2.24 -8.30 -2.14
CA GLN A 374 -1.15 -9.27 -1.95
C GLN A 374 -0.80 -10.01 -3.24
N GLU A 375 -0.48 -9.33 -4.34
CA GLU A 375 -0.28 -9.98 -5.64
C GLU A 375 0.76 -11.10 -5.60
N TYR A 376 1.95 -10.81 -5.08
CA TYR A 376 3.06 -11.76 -4.92
C TYR A 376 3.23 -12.27 -3.48
N THR A 377 2.41 -11.74 -2.56
CA THR A 377 2.45 -12.04 -1.12
C THR A 377 1.23 -12.85 -0.65
N GLY A 378 0.65 -13.66 -1.53
CA GLY A 378 -0.32 -14.71 -1.14
C GLY A 378 -1.79 -14.44 -1.44
N GLN A 379 -2.10 -13.37 -2.15
CA GLN A 379 -3.42 -13.05 -2.72
C GLN A 379 -4.58 -13.08 -1.72
N GLN A 380 -4.32 -12.64 -0.48
CA GLN A 380 -5.29 -12.70 0.62
C GLN A 380 -5.88 -14.11 0.82
N ILE A 381 -5.10 -15.14 0.48
CA ILE A 381 -5.28 -16.53 0.90
C ILE A 381 -4.26 -16.81 1.98
N ASP A 382 -2.97 -16.65 1.65
CA ASP A 382 -1.88 -16.81 2.59
C ASP A 382 -1.77 -15.55 3.48
N LEU A 383 -1.61 -15.78 4.79
CA LEU A 383 -1.40 -14.69 5.73
C LEU A 383 -0.05 -14.02 5.46
N PHE A 384 -0.05 -12.71 5.22
CA PHE A 384 1.14 -11.87 5.09
C PHE A 384 0.90 -10.49 5.69
N TRP A 385 1.57 -10.20 6.80
CA TRP A 385 1.58 -8.89 7.44
C TRP A 385 2.66 -8.02 6.83
N LEU A 386 2.27 -6.95 6.12
CA LEU A 386 3.19 -6.14 5.30
C LEU A 386 3.97 -5.09 6.12
N VAL A 387 3.49 -4.73 7.31
CA VAL A 387 4.11 -3.68 8.15
C VAL A 387 5.60 -3.91 8.44
N PRO A 388 6.07 -5.11 8.83
CA PRO A 388 7.50 -5.36 9.01
C PRO A 388 8.32 -5.07 7.75
N GLN A 389 7.84 -5.48 6.57
CA GLN A 389 8.51 -5.21 5.29
C GLN A 389 8.59 -3.70 5.03
N TRP A 390 7.48 -2.98 5.21
CA TRP A 390 7.44 -1.53 5.03
C TRP A 390 8.35 -0.78 6.01
N LYS A 391 8.45 -1.23 7.26
CA LYS A 391 9.41 -0.66 8.22
C LYS A 391 10.86 -0.88 7.77
N THR A 392 11.20 -2.06 7.22
CA THR A 392 12.53 -2.29 6.62
C THR A 392 12.80 -1.33 5.47
N ILE A 393 11.81 -1.09 4.60
CA ILE A 393 11.93 -0.14 3.48
C ILE A 393 12.13 1.29 4.01
N LEU A 394 11.29 1.75 4.94
CA LEU A 394 11.36 3.11 5.50
C LEU A 394 12.68 3.36 6.23
N ALA A 395 13.22 2.36 6.93
CA ALA A 395 14.48 2.45 7.66
C ALA A 395 15.73 2.38 6.77
N PHE A 396 15.59 2.08 5.47
CA PHE A 396 16.74 2.01 4.57
C PHE A 396 17.37 3.39 4.41
N ASP A 397 18.65 3.48 4.76
CA ASP A 397 19.47 4.68 4.59
C ASP A 397 20.06 4.71 3.18
N THR A 398 19.63 5.67 2.37
CA THR A 398 20.09 5.82 0.98
C THR A 398 21.54 6.28 0.88
N ARG A 399 22.07 6.95 1.91
CA ARG A 399 23.40 7.59 1.95
C ARG A 399 23.63 8.62 0.83
N LEU A 400 22.56 9.17 0.25
CA LEU A 400 22.64 10.13 -0.84
C LEU A 400 22.80 11.59 -0.37
N SER A 401 22.65 11.85 0.93
CA SER A 401 22.84 13.18 1.52
C SER A 401 23.72 13.10 2.78
N SER A 402 24.37 14.21 3.14
CA SER A 402 25.09 14.32 4.42
C SER A 402 24.17 14.52 5.63
N GLY A 403 22.86 14.62 5.41
CA GLY A 403 21.83 14.84 6.43
C GLY A 403 20.87 13.65 6.51
N PRO A 404 19.60 13.90 6.89
CA PRO A 404 18.55 12.89 6.82
C PRO A 404 18.47 12.28 5.42
N SER A 405 18.56 10.96 5.33
CA SER A 405 18.75 10.22 4.07
C SER A 405 18.05 8.86 4.07
N THR A 406 17.26 8.54 5.09
CA THR A 406 16.41 7.34 5.06
C THR A 406 15.23 7.52 4.11
N ILE A 407 14.61 6.41 3.68
CA ILE A 407 13.35 6.47 2.93
C ILE A 407 12.26 7.15 3.77
N GLU A 408 12.24 6.94 5.09
CA GLU A 408 11.37 7.69 6.00
C GLU A 408 11.62 9.21 5.89
N ASP A 409 12.87 9.65 5.91
CA ASP A 409 13.22 11.06 5.75
C ASP A 409 12.75 11.63 4.41
N LEU A 410 12.84 10.83 3.33
CA LEU A 410 12.34 11.21 2.01
C LEU A 410 10.81 11.39 2.04
N VAL A 411 10.05 10.38 2.47
CA VAL A 411 8.58 10.42 2.40
C VAL A 411 7.96 11.37 3.43
N CYS A 412 8.67 11.70 4.50
CA CYS A 412 8.30 12.77 5.44
C CYS A 412 8.67 14.18 4.95
N GLY A 413 9.35 14.31 3.80
CA GLY A 413 9.79 15.59 3.24
C GLY A 413 11.02 16.21 3.93
N ARG A 414 11.76 15.44 4.74
CA ARG A 414 12.94 15.91 5.50
C ARG A 414 14.23 15.94 4.69
N ALA A 415 14.37 15.06 3.70
CA ALA A 415 15.65 14.85 2.99
C ALA A 415 16.05 16.01 2.04
N ASN A 416 15.10 16.75 1.45
CA ASN A 416 15.38 17.80 0.45
C ASN A 416 14.36 18.97 0.41
N ALA A 417 13.61 19.21 1.49
CA ALA A 417 12.53 20.22 1.54
C ALA A 417 11.51 20.10 0.39
N MET A 418 11.14 18.86 0.05
CA MET A 418 10.22 18.58 -1.06
C MET A 418 8.80 19.01 -0.69
N PRO A 419 8.14 19.88 -1.49
CA PRO A 419 6.80 20.36 -1.19
C PRO A 419 5.76 19.22 -1.23
N HIS A 420 5.99 18.22 -2.09
CA HIS A 420 5.13 17.05 -2.22
C HIS A 420 5.91 15.77 -1.95
N ALA A 421 5.74 15.23 -0.74
CA ALA A 421 6.32 13.98 -0.30
C ALA A 421 5.26 13.09 0.37
N GLY A 422 5.45 11.78 0.27
CA GLY A 422 4.62 10.82 0.98
C GLY A 422 4.55 9.47 0.31
N VAL A 423 3.42 8.80 0.51
CA VAL A 423 3.25 7.39 0.15
C VAL A 423 1.91 7.17 -0.53
N THR A 424 1.95 6.33 -1.56
CA THR A 424 0.83 5.79 -2.30
C THR A 424 0.83 4.28 -2.12
N ALA A 425 -0.34 3.64 -2.15
CA ALA A 425 -0.37 2.18 -2.14
C ALA A 425 -1.56 1.59 -2.87
N VAL A 426 -1.35 0.49 -3.59
CA VAL A 426 -2.41 -0.26 -4.26
C VAL A 426 -3.26 -0.97 -3.21
N VAL A 427 -4.53 -0.62 -3.09
CA VAL A 427 -5.39 -1.06 -1.99
C VAL A 427 -5.83 -2.52 -2.14
N ASN A 428 -6.08 -3.20 -1.01
CA ASN A 428 -6.49 -4.61 -0.96
C ASN A 428 -8.01 -4.83 -0.82
N THR A 429 -8.82 -3.82 -1.11
CA THR A 429 -10.26 -3.84 -0.84
C THR A 429 -11.11 -4.18 -2.05
N GLY A 430 -12.31 -4.68 -1.79
CA GLY A 430 -13.36 -4.94 -2.77
C GLY A 430 -14.71 -5.10 -2.08
N ASP A 431 -15.71 -5.56 -2.82
CA ASP A 431 -17.09 -5.67 -2.35
C ASP A 431 -17.36 -6.85 -1.39
N ASP A 432 -16.36 -7.68 -1.09
CA ASP A 432 -16.44 -8.74 -0.08
C ASP A 432 -16.92 -8.17 1.27
N ARG A 433 -17.71 -8.96 2.00
CA ARG A 433 -18.32 -8.53 3.27
C ARG A 433 -17.30 -8.13 4.35
N PHE A 434 -16.07 -8.65 4.27
CA PHE A 434 -14.95 -8.32 5.15
C PHE A 434 -13.97 -7.32 4.52
N TRP A 435 -14.34 -6.72 3.39
CA TRP A 435 -13.60 -5.74 2.59
C TRP A 435 -12.34 -6.26 1.92
N THR A 436 -11.60 -7.17 2.57
CA THR A 436 -10.25 -7.58 2.17
C THR A 436 -10.14 -9.08 1.89
N GLY A 437 -11.28 -9.79 1.82
CA GLY A 437 -11.35 -11.24 1.59
C GLY A 437 -10.89 -12.07 2.79
N HIS A 438 -9.63 -11.92 3.19
CA HIS A 438 -9.08 -12.47 4.42
C HIS A 438 -9.26 -11.48 5.58
N VAL A 439 -9.96 -11.85 6.66
CA VAL A 439 -10.18 -10.92 7.79
C VAL A 439 -8.88 -10.34 8.35
N LEU A 440 -7.85 -11.17 8.55
CA LEU A 440 -6.54 -10.69 9.00
C LEU A 440 -5.81 -9.76 7.99
N ALA A 441 -6.21 -9.70 6.72
CA ALA A 441 -5.65 -8.74 5.76
C ALA A 441 -6.23 -7.32 5.93
N GLN A 442 -7.31 -7.14 6.71
CA GLN A 442 -7.74 -5.82 7.17
C GLN A 442 -6.65 -5.12 7.96
N ALA A 443 -5.81 -5.90 8.66
CA ALA A 443 -4.65 -5.37 9.34
C ALA A 443 -3.78 -4.57 8.36
N ASN A 444 -3.56 -5.03 7.12
CA ASN A 444 -2.65 -4.40 6.15
C ASN A 444 -3.08 -2.97 5.82
N LEU A 445 -4.37 -2.76 5.60
CA LEU A 445 -4.92 -1.41 5.37
C LEU A 445 -4.81 -0.53 6.64
N TYR A 446 -5.09 -1.09 7.82
CA TYR A 446 -4.94 -0.38 9.08
C TYR A 446 -3.48 0.03 9.35
N GLY A 447 -2.57 -0.94 9.26
CA GLY A 447 -1.13 -0.76 9.48
C GLY A 447 -0.51 0.22 8.49
N TYR A 448 -0.97 0.23 7.25
CA TYR A 448 -0.59 1.24 6.26
C TYR A 448 -0.88 2.66 6.79
N GLY A 449 -2.15 2.96 7.10
CA GLY A 449 -2.51 4.29 7.59
C GLY A 449 -1.80 4.67 8.90
N ARG A 450 -1.67 3.74 9.85
CA ARG A 450 -0.97 3.99 11.11
C ARG A 450 0.54 4.25 10.94
N LEU A 451 1.21 3.52 10.05
CA LEU A 451 2.62 3.78 9.72
C LEU A 451 2.79 5.15 9.06
N LEU A 452 1.86 5.57 8.20
CA LEU A 452 1.96 6.90 7.58
C LEU A 452 1.73 8.03 8.57
N TRP A 453 0.94 7.77 9.60
CA TRP A 453 0.77 8.69 10.73
C TRP A 453 2.03 8.76 11.60
N ASN A 454 2.56 7.60 12.00
CA ASN A 454 3.76 7.49 12.83
C ASN A 454 4.66 6.32 12.35
N PRO A 455 5.68 6.59 11.51
CA PRO A 455 6.59 5.56 11.00
C PRO A 455 7.40 4.85 12.09
N ALA A 456 7.63 5.52 13.23
CA ALA A 456 8.41 4.99 14.34
C ALA A 456 7.64 3.95 15.17
N ILE A 457 6.32 3.78 14.97
CA ILE A 457 5.54 2.80 15.75
C ILE A 457 6.03 1.38 15.48
N GLU A 458 6.22 0.61 16.55
CA GLU A 458 6.68 -0.77 16.44
C GLU A 458 5.61 -1.68 15.83
N ALA A 459 6.02 -2.58 14.94
CA ALA A 459 5.10 -3.50 14.27
C ALA A 459 4.29 -4.35 15.27
N GLY A 460 4.92 -4.73 16.39
CA GLY A 460 4.26 -5.49 17.45
C GLY A 460 3.24 -4.68 18.24
N VAL A 461 3.39 -3.36 18.34
CA VAL A 461 2.39 -2.48 18.93
C VAL A 461 1.17 -2.42 18.01
N LEU A 462 1.38 -2.18 16.71
CA LEU A 462 0.29 -2.15 15.72
C LEU A 462 -0.47 -3.48 15.63
N ALA A 463 0.24 -4.61 15.65
CA ALA A 463 -0.39 -5.93 15.60
C ALA A 463 -1.30 -6.19 16.81
N ARG A 464 -0.94 -5.66 17.99
CA ARG A 464 -1.78 -5.73 19.20
C ARG A 464 -2.95 -4.76 19.13
N GLU A 465 -2.67 -3.50 18.80
CA GLU A 465 -3.67 -2.44 18.63
C GLU A 465 -4.78 -2.89 17.67
N TRP A 466 -4.42 -3.30 16.44
CA TRP A 466 -5.40 -3.77 15.46
C TRP A 466 -6.17 -5.01 15.94
N SER A 467 -5.50 -5.97 16.57
CA SER A 467 -6.16 -7.17 17.08
C SER A 467 -7.19 -6.84 18.15
N GLN A 468 -6.89 -5.90 19.05
CA GLN A 468 -7.80 -5.48 20.11
C GLN A 468 -9.00 -4.70 19.55
N LEU A 469 -8.76 -3.80 18.59
CA LEU A 469 -9.82 -3.04 17.93
C LEU A 469 -10.79 -3.94 17.15
N THR A 470 -10.27 -4.99 16.53
CA THR A 470 -11.06 -5.88 15.66
C THR A 470 -11.77 -6.99 16.45
N PHE A 471 -11.06 -7.66 17.37
CA PHE A 471 -11.56 -8.85 18.06
C PHE A 471 -11.97 -8.59 19.52
N GLY A 472 -11.59 -7.46 20.09
CA GLY A 472 -11.77 -7.14 21.51
C GLY A 472 -10.50 -7.43 22.33
N THR A 473 -10.56 -7.15 23.63
CA THR A 473 -9.40 -7.13 24.53
C THR A 473 -9.08 -8.47 25.20
N ASP A 474 -9.64 -9.58 24.71
CA ASP A 474 -9.28 -10.92 25.19
C ASP A 474 -7.78 -11.17 24.97
N ALA A 475 -7.08 -11.55 26.04
CA ALA A 475 -5.62 -11.66 26.05
C ALA A 475 -5.12 -12.82 25.18
N GLU A 476 -5.86 -13.93 25.11
CA GLU A 476 -5.47 -15.10 24.31
C GLU A 476 -5.64 -14.80 22.81
N VAL A 477 -6.77 -14.20 22.44
CA VAL A 477 -7.01 -13.74 21.07
C VAL A 477 -5.95 -12.73 20.64
N THR A 478 -5.74 -11.69 21.45
CA THR A 478 -4.78 -10.62 21.13
C THR A 478 -3.37 -11.18 20.92
N ARG A 479 -2.88 -11.97 21.88
CA ARG A 479 -1.55 -12.57 21.79
C ARG A 479 -1.41 -13.46 20.55
N THR A 480 -2.39 -14.34 20.31
CA THR A 480 -2.33 -15.30 19.21
C THR A 480 -2.37 -14.62 17.85
N VAL A 481 -3.27 -13.66 17.65
CA VAL A 481 -3.39 -12.91 16.40
C VAL A 481 -2.15 -12.08 16.14
N SER A 482 -1.64 -11.36 17.14
CA SER A 482 -0.45 -10.53 16.96
C SER A 482 0.80 -11.37 16.63
N GLU A 483 1.00 -12.52 17.28
CA GLU A 483 2.10 -13.44 16.96
C GLU A 483 2.00 -14.00 15.54
N MET A 484 0.78 -14.36 15.10
CA MET A 484 0.53 -14.82 13.74
C MET A 484 0.88 -13.74 12.72
N LEU A 485 0.40 -12.51 12.91
CA LEU A 485 0.72 -11.37 12.04
C LEU A 485 2.23 -11.14 11.98
N LEU A 486 2.91 -11.00 13.13
CA LEU A 486 4.33 -10.64 13.18
C LEU A 486 5.24 -11.66 12.50
N SER A 487 4.89 -12.94 12.52
CA SER A 487 5.69 -14.00 11.90
C SER A 487 5.31 -14.29 10.45
N SER A 488 4.11 -13.88 10.01
CA SER A 488 3.54 -14.29 8.73
C SER A 488 4.36 -13.93 7.49
N GLY A 489 4.99 -12.74 7.46
CA GLY A 489 5.83 -12.32 6.34
C GLY A 489 7.03 -13.25 6.12
N GLN A 490 7.77 -13.56 7.20
CA GLN A 490 8.89 -14.51 7.14
C GLN A 490 8.40 -15.92 6.82
N VAL A 491 7.27 -16.36 7.39
CA VAL A 491 6.72 -17.68 7.10
C VAL A 491 6.37 -17.84 5.62
N TYR A 492 5.78 -16.83 4.98
CA TYR A 492 5.50 -16.85 3.54
C TYR A 492 6.79 -16.82 2.71
N GLU A 493 7.76 -15.99 3.09
CA GLU A 493 9.07 -15.96 2.42
C GLU A 493 9.80 -17.31 2.51
N ASP A 494 9.73 -17.99 3.66
CA ASP A 494 10.42 -19.25 3.92
C ASP A 494 10.07 -20.34 2.90
N TYR A 495 8.82 -20.41 2.44
CA TYR A 495 8.39 -21.38 1.42
C TYR A 495 8.25 -20.80 0.02
N THR A 496 8.63 -19.56 -0.25
CA THR A 496 8.55 -18.98 -1.61
C THR A 496 9.94 -18.73 -2.20
N ALA A 497 10.12 -17.68 -3.00
CA ALA A 497 11.38 -17.46 -3.71
C ALA A 497 12.52 -17.17 -2.72
N PRO A 498 13.64 -17.91 -2.78
CA PRO A 498 14.69 -17.83 -1.76
C PRO A 498 15.60 -16.61 -1.91
N LEU A 499 16.10 -16.09 -0.78
CA LEU A 499 17.23 -15.15 -0.70
C LEU A 499 17.11 -13.93 -1.63
N GLY A 500 15.88 -13.42 -1.77
CA GLY A 500 15.58 -12.17 -2.49
C GLY A 500 15.54 -12.28 -4.02
N VAL A 501 15.68 -13.47 -4.62
CA VAL A 501 15.67 -13.61 -6.10
C VAL A 501 14.32 -13.25 -6.74
N GLY A 502 13.23 -13.36 -5.97
CA GLY A 502 11.87 -13.06 -6.41
C GLY A 502 11.30 -14.06 -7.42
N TRP A 503 10.12 -13.74 -7.93
CA TRP A 503 9.41 -14.45 -8.99
C TRP A 503 9.05 -15.89 -8.60
N MET A 504 9.46 -16.87 -9.40
CA MET A 504 9.10 -18.28 -9.22
C MET A 504 7.59 -18.54 -9.08
N VAL A 505 6.75 -17.65 -9.61
CA VAL A 505 5.28 -17.72 -9.57
C VAL A 505 4.71 -18.20 -10.89
N ASN A 506 3.48 -18.74 -10.86
CA ASN A 506 2.74 -19.02 -12.10
C ASN A 506 2.53 -17.74 -12.93
N PRO A 507 2.80 -17.78 -14.25
CA PRO A 507 2.54 -16.66 -15.13
C PRO A 507 1.08 -16.21 -15.14
N HIS A 508 0.88 -14.95 -15.51
CA HIS A 508 -0.39 -14.24 -15.57
C HIS A 508 -1.04 -14.03 -14.21
N HIS A 509 -1.48 -15.09 -13.52
CA HIS A 509 -2.24 -14.96 -12.28
C HIS A 509 -1.37 -14.87 -11.02
N HIS A 510 -0.06 -15.11 -11.11
CA HIS A 510 0.95 -14.83 -10.08
C HIS A 510 0.79 -15.58 -8.75
N TYR A 511 -0.03 -16.64 -8.71
CA TYR A 511 -0.30 -17.42 -7.49
C TYR A 511 0.32 -18.82 -7.57
N GLY A 512 1.01 -19.22 -6.51
CA GLY A 512 1.59 -20.55 -6.40
C GLY A 512 2.89 -20.73 -7.18
N PRO A 513 3.62 -21.84 -6.93
CA PRO A 513 4.95 -22.07 -7.45
C PRO A 513 4.97 -22.33 -8.96
N ASN A 514 5.86 -21.66 -9.67
CA ASN A 514 6.36 -22.04 -10.98
C ASN A 514 7.75 -21.43 -11.18
N ILE A 515 8.79 -22.22 -10.86
CA ILE A 515 10.17 -21.74 -10.77
C ILE A 515 10.61 -21.12 -12.10
N ASP A 516 10.55 -21.90 -13.19
CA ASP A 516 10.87 -21.43 -14.54
C ASP A 516 9.70 -20.66 -15.19
N GLY A 517 8.69 -20.22 -14.42
CA GLY A 517 7.45 -19.65 -14.94
C GLY A 517 7.68 -18.51 -15.94
N TYR A 518 8.57 -17.58 -15.58
CA TYR A 518 8.98 -16.46 -16.44
C TYR A 518 10.44 -16.51 -16.88
N GLU A 519 11.17 -17.60 -16.59
CA GLU A 519 12.63 -17.69 -16.79
C GLU A 519 13.06 -17.56 -18.26
N TYR A 520 12.16 -17.90 -19.20
CA TYR A 520 12.38 -17.80 -20.65
C TYR A 520 11.36 -16.87 -21.33
N ASP A 521 10.70 -16.02 -20.56
CA ASP A 521 9.71 -15.06 -21.04
C ASP A 521 10.35 -13.67 -21.25
N VAL A 522 9.57 -12.68 -21.69
CA VAL A 522 10.08 -11.38 -22.16
C VAL A 522 10.14 -10.28 -21.09
N TRP A 523 9.86 -10.62 -19.84
CA TRP A 523 9.58 -9.63 -18.78
C TRP A 523 10.83 -9.14 -18.02
N GLY A 524 12.01 -9.69 -18.29
CA GLY A 524 13.23 -9.32 -17.58
C GLY A 524 13.32 -9.90 -16.15
N THR A 525 12.73 -11.06 -15.91
CA THR A 525 12.46 -11.62 -14.56
C THR A 525 13.10 -12.99 -14.39
N TYR A 526 14.43 -13.03 -14.42
CA TYR A 526 15.20 -14.27 -14.50
C TYR A 526 15.95 -14.54 -13.19
N HIS A 527 16.04 -15.81 -12.82
CA HIS A 527 16.83 -16.30 -11.68
C HIS A 527 18.05 -17.12 -12.13
N TYR A 528 18.19 -17.43 -13.43
CA TYR A 528 19.34 -18.07 -14.05
C TYR A 528 19.77 -19.41 -13.43
N ALA A 529 18.82 -20.16 -12.88
CA ALA A 529 19.15 -21.40 -12.18
C ALA A 529 19.66 -22.47 -13.17
N ASP A 530 20.87 -22.96 -12.94
CA ASP A 530 21.49 -24.04 -13.71
C ASP A 530 21.85 -25.21 -12.80
N ARG A 531 22.64 -26.18 -13.30
CA ARG A 531 23.03 -27.35 -12.49
C ARG A 531 24.04 -27.05 -11.38
N ASN A 532 24.63 -25.85 -11.36
CA ASN A 532 25.70 -25.46 -10.46
C ASN A 532 25.24 -24.39 -9.46
N GLY A 533 24.29 -23.53 -9.82
CA GLY A 533 23.91 -22.38 -9.03
C GLY A 533 22.67 -21.64 -9.53
N LEU A 534 22.39 -20.49 -8.93
CA LEU A 534 21.31 -19.57 -9.28
C LEU A 534 21.62 -18.14 -8.82
N GLY A 535 20.81 -17.19 -9.23
CA GLY A 535 20.88 -15.78 -8.83
C GLY A 535 21.21 -14.87 -10.00
N VAL A 536 21.10 -13.56 -9.80
CA VAL A 536 21.42 -12.56 -10.84
C VAL A 536 22.71 -11.86 -10.46
N ASP A 537 23.73 -11.93 -11.33
CA ASP A 537 24.96 -11.17 -11.11
C ASP A 537 24.73 -9.70 -11.44
N ARG A 538 24.62 -8.89 -10.39
CA ARG A 538 24.41 -7.43 -10.46
C ARG A 538 25.63 -6.64 -10.01
N THR A 539 26.77 -7.30 -9.84
CA THR A 539 28.04 -6.73 -9.40
C THR A 539 28.68 -5.84 -10.46
N LEU A 540 29.69 -5.05 -10.06
CA LEU A 540 30.44 -4.15 -10.95
C LEU A 540 31.36 -4.92 -11.90
N GLU A 541 31.97 -6.01 -11.43
CA GLU A 541 33.08 -6.66 -12.10
C GLU A 541 32.62 -7.60 -13.22
N SER A 542 31.53 -8.33 -13.00
CA SER A 542 31.06 -9.37 -13.93
C SER A 542 29.57 -9.32 -14.24
N GLY A 543 28.80 -8.52 -13.49
CA GLY A 543 27.36 -8.44 -13.59
C GLY A 543 26.83 -7.29 -14.44
N THR A 544 25.57 -6.95 -14.20
CA THR A 544 24.86 -5.84 -14.85
C THR A 544 25.26 -4.46 -14.31
N GLY A 545 26.15 -4.41 -13.30
CA GLY A 545 26.57 -3.18 -12.62
C GLY A 545 25.44 -2.45 -11.89
N TYR A 546 24.29 -3.08 -11.63
CA TYR A 546 23.14 -2.44 -10.97
C TYR A 546 23.50 -1.87 -9.58
N VAL A 547 24.43 -2.51 -8.85
CA VAL A 547 24.92 -1.98 -7.56
C VAL A 547 25.49 -0.56 -7.65
N ALA A 548 26.00 -0.14 -8.82
CA ALA A 548 26.53 1.20 -9.04
C ALA A 548 25.47 2.32 -8.95
N LEU A 549 24.19 1.96 -9.00
CA LEU A 549 23.08 2.92 -8.91
C LEU A 549 22.82 3.39 -7.48
N TYR A 550 23.38 2.69 -6.48
CA TYR A 550 23.33 3.12 -5.09
C TYR A 550 24.50 4.05 -4.73
N ALA A 551 24.35 4.77 -3.61
CA ALA A 551 25.45 5.49 -2.99
C ALA A 551 26.65 4.56 -2.70
N PRO A 552 27.90 5.09 -2.66
CA PRO A 552 29.11 4.28 -2.58
C PRO A 552 29.12 3.21 -1.49
N GLU A 553 28.61 3.51 -0.30
CA GLU A 553 28.58 2.58 0.83
C GLU A 553 27.60 1.41 0.60
N ASN A 554 26.42 1.71 0.05
CA ASN A 554 25.42 0.70 -0.30
C ASN A 554 25.84 -0.12 -1.52
N CYS A 555 26.48 0.53 -2.50
CA CYS A 555 27.12 -0.14 -3.63
C CYS A 555 28.16 -1.16 -3.12
N GLN A 556 29.08 -0.76 -2.24
CA GLN A 556 30.06 -1.67 -1.65
C GLN A 556 29.42 -2.78 -0.81
N LEU A 557 28.38 -2.47 -0.04
CA LEU A 557 27.64 -3.45 0.77
C LEU A 557 27.06 -4.56 -0.10
N TYR A 558 26.42 -4.21 -1.21
CA TYR A 558 25.78 -5.19 -2.09
C TYR A 558 26.76 -5.85 -3.06
N ASN A 559 27.81 -5.15 -3.51
CA ASN A 559 28.84 -5.69 -4.40
C ASN A 559 29.75 -6.72 -3.70
N ASP A 560 30.02 -6.56 -2.41
CA ASP A 560 30.84 -7.50 -1.66
C ASP A 560 30.01 -8.68 -1.17
N LEU A 561 30.30 -9.86 -1.73
CA LEU A 561 29.63 -11.12 -1.38
C LEU A 561 29.65 -11.45 0.12
N GLN A 562 30.70 -11.08 0.87
CA GLN A 562 30.79 -11.36 2.30
C GLN A 562 29.94 -10.39 3.14
N ARG A 563 29.69 -9.19 2.61
CA ARG A 563 28.94 -8.14 3.31
C ARG A 563 27.46 -8.16 2.93
N CYS A 564 27.13 -8.50 1.68
CA CYS A 564 25.77 -8.56 1.17
C CYS A 564 24.86 -9.37 2.11
N PRO A 565 23.69 -8.86 2.51
CA PRO A 565 22.75 -9.59 3.37
C PRO A 565 22.28 -10.89 2.72
N ASP A 566 22.17 -11.98 3.50
CA ASP A 566 21.77 -13.29 2.96
C ASP A 566 20.40 -13.20 2.29
N GLU A 567 19.48 -12.44 2.87
CA GLU A 567 18.11 -12.25 2.38
C GLU A 567 18.01 -11.52 1.02
N LEU A 568 19.09 -10.93 0.51
CA LEU A 568 19.14 -10.28 -0.81
C LEU A 568 20.24 -10.87 -1.70
N LEU A 569 20.88 -11.96 -1.27
CA LEU A 569 22.11 -12.45 -1.87
C LEU A 569 21.90 -12.86 -3.33
N LEU A 570 20.80 -13.55 -3.64
CA LEU A 570 20.49 -14.01 -5.00
C LEU A 570 19.89 -12.92 -5.89
N PHE A 571 19.49 -11.79 -5.30
CA PHE A 571 19.19 -10.59 -6.06
C PHE A 571 20.47 -9.98 -6.65
N PHE A 572 21.57 -9.99 -5.89
CA PHE A 572 22.81 -9.29 -6.29
C PHE A 572 23.90 -10.18 -6.88
N HIS A 573 23.90 -11.47 -6.55
CA HIS A 573 24.95 -12.42 -6.91
C HIS A 573 24.39 -13.68 -7.56
N PHE A 574 25.09 -14.18 -8.59
CA PHE A 574 24.95 -15.58 -9.01
C PHE A 574 25.85 -16.45 -8.14
N LEU A 575 25.28 -17.45 -7.45
CA LEU A 575 26.00 -18.29 -6.50
C LEU A 575 25.84 -19.77 -6.79
N ARG A 576 26.94 -20.50 -6.55
CA ARG A 576 26.91 -21.95 -6.53
C ARG A 576 26.07 -22.47 -5.37
N TYR A 577 25.42 -23.61 -5.58
CA TYR A 577 24.60 -24.26 -4.56
C TYR A 577 25.35 -24.62 -3.27
N ASP A 578 26.67 -24.87 -3.35
CA ASP A 578 27.55 -25.21 -2.23
C ASP A 578 28.09 -23.99 -1.48
N HIS A 579 27.83 -22.76 -1.95
CA HIS A 579 28.23 -21.53 -1.27
C HIS A 579 27.62 -21.45 0.13
N ARG A 580 28.44 -21.05 1.13
CA ARG A 580 28.04 -20.97 2.53
C ARG A 580 27.52 -19.58 2.86
N LEU A 581 26.25 -19.52 3.29
CA LEU A 581 25.63 -18.33 3.86
C LEU A 581 26.25 -17.97 5.21
N LYS A 582 25.95 -16.78 5.74
CA LYS A 582 26.49 -16.30 7.03
C LYS A 582 26.12 -17.21 8.20
N ASN A 583 24.99 -17.90 8.12
CA ASN A 583 24.55 -18.90 9.11
C ASN A 583 25.25 -20.28 8.97
N GLY A 584 26.18 -20.45 8.02
CA GLY A 584 26.94 -21.67 7.78
C GLY A 584 26.23 -22.74 6.92
N LYS A 585 24.94 -22.56 6.59
CA LYS A 585 24.23 -23.44 5.66
C LYS A 585 24.70 -23.15 4.23
N SER A 586 24.71 -24.18 3.37
CA SER A 586 24.86 -23.92 1.94
C SER A 586 23.59 -23.30 1.38
N VAL A 587 23.67 -22.58 0.25
CA VAL A 587 22.50 -22.03 -0.45
C VAL A 587 21.42 -23.09 -0.65
N ILE A 588 21.78 -24.26 -1.18
CA ILE A 588 20.83 -25.35 -1.43
C ILE A 588 20.21 -25.90 -0.14
N GLN A 589 20.99 -26.03 0.94
CA GLN A 589 20.47 -26.53 2.21
C GLN A 589 19.57 -25.50 2.88
N HIS A 590 19.85 -24.20 2.71
CA HIS A 590 18.98 -23.13 3.15
C HIS A 590 17.63 -23.20 2.44
N ILE A 591 17.63 -23.32 1.10
CA ILE A 591 16.41 -23.49 0.31
C ILE A 591 15.58 -24.66 0.86
N TYR A 592 16.16 -25.85 1.02
CA TYR A 592 15.43 -26.98 1.59
C TYR A 592 14.91 -26.68 3.00
N ASP A 593 15.76 -26.15 3.87
CA ASP A 593 15.42 -25.88 5.26
C ASP A 593 14.21 -24.97 5.40
N THR A 594 14.21 -23.82 4.72
CA THR A 594 13.13 -22.83 4.83
C THR A 594 11.83 -23.36 4.26
N HIS A 595 11.88 -24.09 3.14
CA HIS A 595 10.69 -24.63 2.51
C HIS A 595 10.00 -25.69 3.39
N PHE A 596 10.77 -26.50 4.12
CA PHE A 596 10.19 -27.40 5.13
C PHE A 596 9.65 -26.64 6.34
N SER A 597 10.43 -25.73 6.94
CA SER A 597 10.01 -25.02 8.16
C SER A 597 8.84 -24.08 7.92
N GLY A 598 8.72 -23.50 6.72
CA GLY A 598 7.60 -22.65 6.32
C GLY A 598 6.27 -23.41 6.38
N VAL A 599 6.22 -24.66 5.89
CA VAL A 599 5.01 -25.49 5.99
C VAL A 599 4.68 -25.82 7.44
N GLU A 600 5.68 -26.21 8.25
CA GLU A 600 5.51 -26.49 9.68
C GLU A 600 4.96 -25.26 10.44
N ALA A 601 5.43 -24.05 10.07
CA ALA A 601 4.96 -22.82 10.67
C ALA A 601 3.48 -22.52 10.34
N VAL A 602 3.04 -22.80 9.10
CA VAL A 602 1.62 -22.68 8.70
C VAL A 602 0.75 -23.69 9.47
N GLU A 603 1.22 -24.92 9.68
CA GLU A 603 0.52 -25.88 10.54
C GLU A 603 0.40 -25.35 11.99
N GLY A 604 1.43 -24.67 12.48
CA GLY A 604 1.40 -23.95 13.75
C GLY A 604 0.34 -22.82 13.78
N PHE A 605 0.16 -22.08 12.69
CA PHE A 605 -0.92 -21.08 12.58
C PHE A 605 -2.31 -21.72 12.69
N ILE A 606 -2.55 -22.82 11.98
CA ILE A 606 -3.81 -23.55 12.05
C ILE A 606 -4.11 -24.00 13.48
N GLN A 607 -3.14 -24.64 14.15
CA GLN A 607 -3.32 -25.12 15.53
C GLN A 607 -3.60 -23.99 16.51
N ARG A 608 -2.91 -22.85 16.37
CA ARG A 608 -3.13 -21.66 17.20
C ARG A 608 -4.52 -21.06 16.97
N TRP A 609 -4.92 -20.89 15.70
CA TRP A 609 -6.21 -20.32 15.34
C TRP A 609 -7.41 -21.20 15.78
N GLN A 610 -7.27 -22.52 15.71
CA GLN A 610 -8.29 -23.46 16.17
C GLN A 610 -8.65 -23.28 17.65
N LYS A 611 -7.69 -22.91 18.50
CA LYS A 611 -7.94 -22.66 19.94
C LYS A 611 -8.85 -21.46 20.21
N LEU A 612 -8.95 -20.53 19.25
CA LEU A 612 -9.77 -19.32 19.39
C LEU A 612 -11.24 -19.51 18.98
N ALA A 613 -11.66 -20.72 18.60
CA ALA A 613 -12.98 -20.98 18.02
C ALA A 613 -14.16 -20.56 18.91
N THR A 614 -14.00 -20.61 20.25
CA THR A 614 -15.03 -20.20 21.21
C THR A 614 -14.93 -18.72 21.60
N LEU A 615 -13.83 -18.05 21.26
CA LEU A 615 -13.54 -16.66 21.64
C LEU A 615 -13.84 -15.67 20.51
N ILE A 616 -13.96 -16.16 19.27
CA ILE A 616 -14.18 -15.35 18.06
C ILE A 616 -15.53 -15.72 17.43
N PRO A 617 -16.28 -14.75 16.87
CA PRO A 617 -17.50 -15.05 16.10
C PRO A 617 -17.26 -16.12 15.02
N SER A 618 -18.16 -17.11 14.97
CA SER A 618 -17.97 -18.32 14.17
C SER A 618 -17.70 -18.09 12.68
N ASP A 619 -18.22 -17.01 12.11
CA ASP A 619 -18.10 -16.70 10.69
C ASP A 619 -16.76 -16.01 10.35
N ILE A 620 -16.24 -15.19 11.25
CA ILE A 620 -14.86 -14.68 11.24
C ILE A 620 -13.87 -15.85 11.42
N HIS A 621 -14.10 -16.68 12.43
CA HIS A 621 -13.24 -17.84 12.72
C HIS A 621 -13.13 -18.75 11.50
N ARG A 622 -14.27 -19.09 10.88
CA ARG A 622 -14.33 -19.91 9.67
C ARG A 622 -13.61 -19.26 8.47
N ASN A 623 -13.78 -17.96 8.22
CA ASN A 623 -13.11 -17.28 7.11
C ASN A 623 -11.58 -17.42 7.16
N VAL A 624 -11.00 -17.23 8.34
CA VAL A 624 -9.55 -17.35 8.55
C VAL A 624 -9.13 -18.82 8.53
N ALA A 625 -9.89 -19.72 9.17
CA ALA A 625 -9.56 -21.15 9.20
C ALA A 625 -9.51 -21.76 7.78
N GLU A 626 -10.50 -21.46 6.93
CA GLU A 626 -10.54 -21.93 5.54
C GLU A 626 -9.34 -21.42 4.71
N ARG A 627 -8.87 -20.21 5.00
CA ARG A 627 -7.71 -19.60 4.31
C ARG A 627 -6.40 -20.19 4.80
N LEU A 628 -6.23 -20.43 6.09
CA LEU A 628 -5.05 -21.10 6.62
C LEU A 628 -4.91 -22.53 6.06
N GLU A 629 -6.01 -23.25 5.85
CA GLU A 629 -5.96 -24.57 5.18
C GLU A 629 -5.56 -24.46 3.70
N LYS A 630 -6.05 -23.42 2.99
CA LYS A 630 -5.61 -23.14 1.61
C LYS A 630 -4.13 -22.73 1.57
N GLN A 631 -3.68 -21.92 2.53
CA GLN A 631 -2.27 -21.56 2.72
C GLN A 631 -1.42 -22.80 2.97
N LYS A 632 -1.86 -23.73 3.82
CA LYS A 632 -1.15 -25.00 4.05
C LYS A 632 -0.98 -25.80 2.76
N LYS A 633 -2.04 -25.89 1.94
CA LYS A 633 -1.97 -26.54 0.63
C LYS A 633 -0.98 -25.84 -0.28
N ASN A 634 -1.05 -24.50 -0.38
CA ASN A 634 -0.15 -23.70 -1.19
C ASN A 634 1.32 -23.85 -0.75
N ALA A 635 1.60 -23.69 0.54
CA ALA A 635 2.93 -23.85 1.13
C ALA A 635 3.50 -25.25 0.88
N SER A 636 2.67 -26.30 0.94
CA SER A 636 3.09 -27.68 0.63
C SER A 636 3.47 -27.83 -0.84
N GLU A 637 2.68 -27.28 -1.76
CA GLU A 637 2.99 -27.28 -3.20
C GLU A 637 4.27 -26.51 -3.50
N TRP A 638 4.42 -25.34 -2.89
CA TRP A 638 5.63 -24.52 -2.97
C TRP A 638 6.87 -25.29 -2.51
N ARG A 639 6.83 -25.84 -1.29
CA ARG A 639 7.92 -26.67 -0.75
C ARG A 639 8.29 -27.79 -1.69
N ASP A 640 7.31 -28.58 -2.12
CA ASP A 640 7.59 -29.78 -2.88
C ASP A 640 8.11 -29.44 -4.28
N ARG A 641 7.55 -28.44 -4.95
CA ARG A 641 8.01 -28.02 -6.30
C ARG A 641 9.37 -27.34 -6.27
N ILE A 642 9.63 -26.46 -5.31
CA ILE A 642 10.94 -25.80 -5.17
C ILE A 642 12.01 -26.83 -4.82
N ASN A 643 11.79 -27.65 -3.79
CA ASN A 643 12.77 -28.64 -3.36
C ASN A 643 13.08 -29.66 -4.47
N THR A 644 12.05 -30.11 -5.18
CA THR A 644 12.19 -31.01 -6.34
C THR A 644 12.95 -30.35 -7.48
N TYR A 645 12.60 -29.12 -7.84
CA TYR A 645 13.28 -28.37 -8.90
C TYR A 645 14.78 -28.24 -8.60
N PHE A 646 15.14 -27.78 -7.41
CA PHE A 646 16.54 -27.58 -7.05
C PHE A 646 17.28 -28.90 -6.78
N TYR A 647 16.60 -29.96 -6.34
CA TYR A 647 17.19 -31.30 -6.34
C TYR A 647 17.55 -31.77 -7.76
N ARG A 648 16.63 -31.64 -8.71
CA ARG A 648 16.84 -32.05 -10.11
C ARG A 648 17.94 -31.26 -10.80
N LYS A 649 18.09 -29.97 -10.47
CA LYS A 649 19.18 -29.12 -10.98
C LYS A 649 20.52 -29.45 -10.31
N SER A 650 20.57 -29.41 -8.98
CA SER A 650 21.83 -29.49 -8.23
C SER A 650 22.38 -30.92 -8.07
N GLY A 651 21.49 -31.93 -7.99
CA GLY A 651 21.84 -33.29 -7.59
C GLY A 651 22.25 -33.44 -6.13
N ILE A 652 22.06 -32.42 -5.29
CA ILE A 652 22.47 -32.42 -3.88
C ILE A 652 21.28 -32.85 -3.01
N ASP A 653 21.48 -33.86 -2.16
CA ASP A 653 20.46 -34.35 -1.22
C ASP A 653 20.26 -33.41 -0.02
N ASP A 654 19.07 -33.44 0.58
CA ASP A 654 18.82 -32.79 1.86
C ASP A 654 19.63 -33.47 2.97
N ASN A 655 20.46 -32.71 3.68
CA ASN A 655 21.32 -33.24 4.75
C ASN A 655 20.54 -33.81 5.94
N LYS A 656 19.24 -33.49 6.08
CA LYS A 656 18.36 -34.03 7.12
C LYS A 656 17.54 -35.24 6.65
N GLY A 657 17.71 -35.68 5.40
CA GLY A 657 17.02 -36.84 4.85
C GLY A 657 15.50 -36.69 4.76
N ARG A 658 14.97 -35.46 4.74
CA ARG A 658 13.53 -35.21 4.60
C ARG A 658 13.07 -35.54 3.19
N LYS A 659 11.76 -35.74 3.03
CA LYS A 659 11.17 -36.21 1.78
C LYS A 659 11.22 -35.12 0.69
N ILE A 660 12.08 -35.32 -0.30
CA ILE A 660 12.03 -34.63 -1.60
C ILE A 660 11.51 -35.63 -2.65
N TYR A 661 10.63 -35.18 -3.54
CA TYR A 661 10.13 -35.98 -4.67
C TYR A 661 11.12 -35.88 -5.82
N LYS A 662 11.93 -36.92 -6.01
CA LYS A 662 13.07 -36.91 -6.95
C LYS A 662 12.60 -37.08 -8.39
#